data_AF-A0A961AFX2-F1
#
_entry.id   AF-A0A961AFX2-F1
#
_cell.length_a   1.000
_cell.length_b   1.000
_cell.length_c   1.000
_cell.angle_alpha   90.00
_cell.angle_beta   90.00
_cell.angle_gamma   90.00
#
_symmetry.space_group_name_H-M   'P 1'
#
loop_
_entity.id
_entity.type
_entity.pdbx_description
1 polymer ?
#
loop_
_entity_poly.entity_id
_entity_poly.type
_entity_poly.pdbx_seq_one_letter_code
_entity_poly.pdbx_strand_id
1 'polypeptide(L)'
;SLWNNPQRQVSEGDLTVDNFNATLTADATVGTMRYINQNDGTLTIPAGLNLEVAHGGILIGTNVFNNDKKILGAGTLNGGLANSEGSRDILIHNYNPAASFEIGVKITSASVEIASTDKETGGGDAGGTIAAGSSILEIGNDSYVNLFTNIEVGMLVTGPGIPDGTVVVSFDGGANQNVTLSAPASANVSMGDFSFVTLTNFVNAGTGTTTLSGSNTYSGSTIISGGSLLLANANAIPGGIGATGGTSALIVKGGVVGLGAGDFTRDIGSDEESILFTGSGGFAAYGSDRTVNLGGAGATVGFGRGDFVPSASDLILGWGDSTHKVTFVNPLDLGAVSEMVRVENGFAEVDGELAGGLQGRGRLVKGGLGTLRLSATSTSTGGVELAEGELRLANVADVAGTGVIQLGTSPTNTLAEAQMTLTLEGGTIANDWKAGGGNDDGNNLIQALADVTLSGAGTLEQQVLLGSEPGVTMSLIGDIAGTSAGGFTVINEGVVELSGNNSYGGGSVAGTAIDGDTIVRSGTLELGSDTAAGTGVIELGDALPAVLTADVATTGRNMTLNGGYFDEEHNGLAAQAGGPGAFVQVSEDVNGVDYSALANGTRVLIKDQGENPEQNGIYEIVRLPDQPAGTMNLVRVSDFDETSELAYGTRVDVTGGASYFVADSVAGANTSAVNFREDVVNPDVALLINETGVMVANDIDINATNGTGTTSLGGAPSLTTGTAEFSGDVVLQDVIGGVQEAKTVILTSATPTDEGVTFSGSFSEADTGGGATDDILSIIKQGAGTVTLTGESTYTGPTTVSAGTLLVNNSNVISGSATGSGLVTVESGATLGGIGRIGGSVAVVGTAGNLATLSPGTPSTTDGIGTLTVGGNLELGEYSQTLFTLGGNGFNDQVVTGTLTVDPSAIFKVLFDLTYEPNVMIGDTFNLFDWTGLVSGDSNMVDNLELPTLSGGLVWNTSQFNSTGVISITGVPEPARWALLLTGLLAICLRRRR
;
A
#
# COMPACT_ATOMS: atom_id res chain seq x y z
N SER A 1 1.19 -45.19 -37.39
CA SER A 1 0.32 -46.22 -36.78
C SER A 1 -0.32 -45.74 -35.48
N LEU A 2 0.36 -44.93 -34.65
CA LEU A 2 -0.20 -44.33 -33.43
C LEU A 2 -1.32 -43.30 -33.71
N TRP A 3 -1.19 -42.54 -34.80
CA TRP A 3 -2.07 -41.42 -35.18
C TRP A 3 -3.33 -41.80 -35.98
N ASN A 4 -3.54 -43.08 -36.30
CA ASN A 4 -4.67 -43.55 -37.14
C ASN A 4 -5.46 -44.64 -36.41
N ASN A 5 -5.81 -44.40 -35.15
CA ASN A 5 -6.69 -45.29 -34.38
C ASN A 5 -7.67 -44.47 -33.53
N PRO A 6 -8.95 -44.35 -33.93
CA PRO A 6 -9.94 -43.55 -33.24
C PRO A 6 -10.28 -44.07 -31.83
N GLN A 7 -9.91 -45.31 -31.51
CA GLN A 7 -10.12 -45.92 -30.18
C GLN A 7 -8.93 -45.71 -29.23
N ARG A 8 -7.80 -45.17 -29.71
CA ARG A 8 -6.55 -45.10 -28.95
C ARG A 8 -6.30 -43.70 -28.39
N GLN A 9 -6.02 -43.63 -27.10
CA GLN A 9 -5.47 -42.42 -26.46
C GLN A 9 -4.00 -42.27 -26.90
N VAL A 10 -3.61 -41.07 -27.31
CA VAL A 10 -2.23 -40.75 -27.71
C VAL A 10 -1.65 -39.83 -26.64
N SER A 11 -0.69 -40.35 -25.89
CA SER A 11 0.06 -39.61 -24.89
C SER A 11 1.48 -39.31 -25.39
N GLU A 12 2.10 -38.20 -24.95
CA GLU A 12 3.52 -37.95 -25.19
C GLU A 12 4.41 -39.13 -24.75
N GLY A 13 4.02 -39.86 -23.70
CA GLY A 13 4.73 -41.03 -23.19
C GLY A 13 4.63 -42.30 -24.05
N ASP A 14 3.76 -42.34 -25.06
CA ASP A 14 3.61 -43.49 -25.97
C ASP A 14 4.64 -43.48 -27.12
N LEU A 15 5.41 -42.40 -27.27
CA LEU A 15 6.45 -42.25 -28.27
C LEU A 15 7.80 -42.66 -27.66
N THR A 16 8.46 -43.67 -28.24
CA THR A 16 9.74 -44.19 -27.74
C THR A 16 10.92 -43.21 -27.88
N VAL A 17 10.70 -42.09 -28.59
CA VAL A 17 11.66 -41.00 -28.79
C VAL A 17 10.84 -39.71 -28.93
N ASP A 18 11.16 -38.75 -28.07
CA ASP A 18 10.70 -37.36 -28.05
C ASP A 18 9.22 -37.07 -27.76
N ASN A 19 9.07 -35.97 -27.01
CA ASN A 19 7.85 -35.19 -26.79
C ASN A 19 7.13 -34.91 -28.12
N PHE A 20 5.93 -34.33 -28.13
CA PHE A 20 5.15 -34.12 -29.38
C PHE A 20 5.79 -33.18 -30.43
N ASN A 21 7.11 -33.04 -30.52
CA ASN A 21 7.87 -32.42 -31.62
C ASN A 21 7.77 -33.27 -32.90
N ALA A 22 6.58 -33.31 -33.49
CA ALA A 22 6.25 -34.16 -34.63
C ALA A 22 5.56 -33.36 -35.74
N THR A 23 5.71 -33.80 -36.99
CA THR A 23 5.01 -33.23 -38.14
C THR A 23 4.10 -34.30 -38.76
N LEU A 24 2.83 -33.95 -38.98
CA LEU A 24 1.87 -34.82 -39.62
C LEU A 24 2.23 -35.04 -41.11
N THR A 25 2.11 -36.29 -41.59
CA THR A 25 2.50 -36.66 -42.97
C THR A 25 1.33 -37.11 -43.85
N ALA A 26 0.16 -37.36 -43.26
CA ALA A 26 -1.11 -37.67 -43.90
C ALA A 26 -2.24 -37.36 -42.92
N ASP A 27 -3.49 -37.28 -43.37
CA ASP A 27 -4.64 -37.12 -42.48
C ASP A 27 -4.65 -38.18 -41.37
N ALA A 28 -5.01 -37.76 -40.16
CA ALA A 28 -4.96 -38.58 -38.97
C ALA A 28 -6.21 -38.42 -38.11
N THR A 29 -6.56 -39.50 -37.40
CA THR A 29 -7.64 -39.53 -36.42
C THR A 29 -7.15 -40.19 -35.13
N VAL A 30 -7.21 -39.45 -34.03
CA VAL A 30 -6.79 -39.87 -32.69
C VAL A 30 -7.96 -39.86 -31.72
N GLY A 31 -7.97 -40.73 -30.71
CA GLY A 31 -9.03 -40.73 -29.69
C GLY A 31 -9.02 -39.49 -28.80
N THR A 32 -8.02 -39.39 -27.93
CA THR A 32 -7.79 -38.28 -26.99
C THR A 32 -6.30 -37.98 -26.98
N MET A 33 -5.92 -36.71 -26.91
CA MET A 33 -4.52 -36.30 -26.81
C MET A 33 -4.16 -35.91 -25.38
N ARG A 34 -2.95 -36.26 -24.92
CA ARG A 34 -2.46 -35.94 -23.58
C ARG A 34 -1.02 -35.42 -23.58
N TYR A 35 -0.82 -34.24 -23.00
CA TYR A 35 0.48 -33.64 -22.72
C TYR A 35 0.84 -33.85 -21.24
N ILE A 36 1.94 -34.55 -20.97
CA ILE A 36 2.33 -34.99 -19.61
C ILE A 36 3.85 -35.00 -19.39
N ASN A 37 4.67 -34.76 -20.41
CA ASN A 37 6.13 -34.78 -20.28
C ASN A 37 6.70 -33.39 -19.99
N GLN A 38 7.80 -33.36 -19.23
CA GLN A 38 8.50 -32.16 -18.76
C GLN A 38 9.52 -31.61 -19.79
N ASN A 39 9.07 -31.44 -21.03
CA ASN A 39 9.89 -30.85 -22.10
C ASN A 39 8.97 -30.14 -23.07
N ASP A 40 9.48 -29.19 -23.85
CA ASP A 40 8.71 -28.57 -24.92
C ASP A 40 8.21 -29.59 -25.96
N GLY A 41 7.01 -29.36 -26.48
CA GLY A 41 6.34 -30.22 -27.45
C GLY A 41 5.52 -29.43 -28.47
N THR A 42 5.87 -29.52 -29.75
CA THR A 42 5.16 -28.86 -30.85
C THR A 42 4.69 -29.85 -31.91
N LEU A 43 3.38 -30.09 -31.99
CA LEU A 43 2.76 -30.84 -33.08
C LEU A 43 2.50 -29.92 -34.27
N THR A 44 3.10 -30.21 -35.42
CA THR A 44 2.90 -29.45 -36.66
C THR A 44 1.93 -30.17 -37.60
N ILE A 45 0.88 -29.50 -38.04
CA ILE A 45 -0.08 -29.95 -39.06
C ILE A 45 0.14 -29.14 -40.35
N PRO A 46 0.80 -29.71 -41.37
CA PRO A 46 1.03 -29.03 -42.65
C PRO A 46 -0.25 -28.67 -43.40
N ALA A 47 -0.13 -27.73 -44.35
CA ALA A 47 -1.23 -27.32 -45.22
C ALA A 47 -1.85 -28.51 -45.95
N GLY A 48 -3.18 -28.53 -46.01
CA GLY A 48 -3.95 -29.56 -46.71
C GLY A 48 -4.09 -30.89 -45.95
N LEU A 49 -3.56 -30.98 -44.73
CA LEU A 49 -3.77 -32.13 -43.84
C LEU A 49 -4.72 -31.79 -42.70
N ASN A 50 -5.49 -32.79 -42.26
CA ASN A 50 -6.42 -32.70 -41.14
C ASN A 50 -6.04 -33.65 -40.00
N LEU A 51 -6.14 -33.16 -38.76
CA LEU A 51 -6.16 -33.98 -37.56
C LEU A 51 -7.56 -33.98 -36.94
N GLU A 52 -8.14 -35.16 -36.80
CA GLU A 52 -9.41 -35.37 -36.12
C GLU A 52 -9.19 -35.93 -34.71
N VAL A 53 -9.77 -35.28 -33.69
CA VAL A 53 -9.81 -35.79 -32.32
C VAL A 53 -11.16 -36.47 -32.09
N ALA A 54 -11.20 -37.79 -32.28
CA ALA A 54 -12.39 -38.62 -32.26
C ALA A 54 -13.22 -38.45 -30.97
N HIS A 55 -12.63 -38.50 -29.78
CA HIS A 55 -13.35 -38.27 -28.52
C HIS A 55 -13.37 -36.79 -28.10
N GLY A 56 -12.92 -35.87 -28.96
CA GLY A 56 -12.94 -34.42 -28.72
C GLY A 56 -11.92 -33.87 -27.72
N GLY A 57 -11.31 -34.70 -26.88
CA GLY A 57 -10.48 -34.23 -25.75
C GLY A 57 -8.98 -34.04 -26.07
N ILE A 58 -8.45 -32.87 -25.68
CA ILE A 58 -7.02 -32.57 -25.55
C ILE A 58 -6.75 -32.16 -24.10
N LEU A 59 -5.86 -32.88 -23.41
CA LEU A 59 -5.63 -32.73 -21.97
C LEU A 59 -4.18 -32.30 -21.69
N ILE A 60 -4.02 -31.32 -20.80
CA ILE A 60 -2.72 -30.83 -20.35
C ILE A 60 -2.70 -30.88 -18.81
N GLY A 61 -1.72 -31.57 -18.24
CA GLY A 61 -1.55 -31.71 -16.79
C GLY A 61 -0.53 -30.75 -16.19
N THR A 62 -0.60 -30.49 -14.88
CA THR A 62 0.37 -29.65 -14.14
C THR A 62 1.81 -30.17 -14.20
N ASN A 63 1.99 -31.47 -14.41
CA ASN A 63 3.29 -32.12 -14.50
C ASN A 63 4.08 -31.78 -15.77
N VAL A 64 3.52 -30.97 -16.68
CA VAL A 64 4.29 -30.37 -17.79
C VAL A 64 5.07 -29.13 -17.35
N PHE A 65 4.78 -28.57 -16.18
CA PHE A 65 5.40 -27.35 -15.64
C PHE A 65 5.32 -26.19 -16.66
N ASN A 66 6.39 -25.40 -16.80
CA ASN A 66 6.44 -24.26 -17.71
C ASN A 66 6.84 -24.61 -19.16
N ASN A 67 6.84 -25.89 -19.52
CA ASN A 67 7.24 -26.32 -20.86
C ASN A 67 6.19 -25.95 -21.91
N ASP A 68 6.65 -25.45 -23.05
CA ASP A 68 5.82 -24.98 -24.14
C ASP A 68 5.12 -26.15 -24.85
N LYS A 69 3.78 -26.15 -24.85
CA LYS A 69 2.96 -27.15 -25.55
C LYS A 69 2.14 -26.48 -26.65
N LYS A 70 2.31 -26.94 -27.89
CA LYS A 70 1.77 -26.26 -29.08
C LYS A 70 1.22 -27.22 -30.13
N ILE A 71 0.13 -26.81 -30.81
CA ILE A 71 -0.35 -27.38 -32.07
C ILE A 71 -0.35 -26.28 -33.13
N LEU A 72 0.59 -26.36 -34.07
CA LEU A 72 0.86 -25.32 -35.06
C LEU A 72 0.71 -25.84 -36.50
N GLY A 73 0.77 -24.93 -37.46
CA GLY A 73 0.81 -25.24 -38.89
C GLY A 73 -0.42 -24.74 -39.66
N ALA A 74 -0.38 -24.92 -40.98
CA ALA A 74 -1.37 -24.38 -41.91
C ALA A 74 -2.50 -25.38 -42.27
N GLY A 75 -2.51 -26.56 -41.66
CA GLY A 75 -3.59 -27.55 -41.82
C GLY A 75 -4.81 -27.25 -40.97
N THR A 76 -5.60 -28.29 -40.65
CA THR A 76 -6.82 -28.16 -39.86
C THR A 76 -6.90 -29.13 -38.68
N LEU A 77 -7.62 -28.72 -37.64
CA LEU A 77 -8.00 -29.52 -36.47
C LEU A 77 -9.53 -29.57 -36.36
N ASN A 78 -10.11 -30.76 -36.19
CA ASN A 78 -11.55 -30.93 -35.99
C ASN A 78 -11.91 -31.99 -34.93
N GLY A 79 -13.15 -31.91 -34.41
CA GLY A 79 -13.71 -32.87 -33.45
C GLY A 79 -14.42 -34.03 -34.15
N GLY A 80 -14.41 -35.22 -33.55
CA GLY A 80 -14.79 -36.44 -34.28
C GLY A 80 -16.10 -37.15 -33.92
N LEU A 81 -16.50 -37.26 -32.66
CA LEU A 81 -17.74 -37.99 -32.30
C LEU A 81 -18.88 -37.02 -32.02
N ALA A 82 -19.97 -37.19 -32.77
CA ALA A 82 -21.23 -36.53 -32.49
C ALA A 82 -21.82 -37.06 -31.17
N ASN A 83 -22.27 -36.16 -30.31
CA ASN A 83 -23.10 -36.49 -29.16
C ASN A 83 -24.48 -37.02 -29.62
N SER A 84 -25.34 -37.43 -28.68
CA SER A 84 -26.68 -37.93 -28.99
C SER A 84 -27.61 -36.92 -29.71
N GLU A 85 -27.16 -35.67 -29.84
CA GLU A 85 -27.88 -34.55 -30.45
C GLU A 85 -27.25 -34.11 -31.79
N GLY A 86 -26.21 -34.80 -32.28
CA GLY A 86 -25.60 -34.54 -33.59
C GLY A 86 -24.49 -33.47 -33.60
N SER A 87 -24.13 -32.90 -32.45
CA SER A 87 -23.05 -31.92 -32.30
C SER A 87 -21.73 -32.59 -31.92
N ARG A 88 -20.62 -32.08 -32.45
CA ARG A 88 -19.25 -32.50 -32.11
C ARG A 88 -18.62 -31.47 -31.18
N ASP A 89 -17.77 -31.90 -30.26
CA ASP A 89 -17.04 -30.99 -29.37
C ASP A 89 -15.53 -31.16 -29.53
N ILE A 90 -14.81 -30.05 -29.46
CA ILE A 90 -13.37 -30.01 -29.23
C ILE A 90 -13.18 -29.43 -27.84
N LEU A 91 -12.82 -30.29 -26.89
CA LEU A 91 -12.59 -29.92 -25.49
C LEU A 91 -11.09 -29.80 -25.24
N ILE A 92 -10.66 -28.60 -24.88
CA ILE A 92 -9.36 -28.33 -24.32
C ILE A 92 -9.50 -28.28 -22.81
N HIS A 93 -8.84 -29.22 -22.11
CA HIS A 93 -8.75 -29.21 -20.66
C HIS A 93 -7.31 -28.90 -20.27
N ASN A 94 -7.02 -27.61 -20.12
CA ASN A 94 -5.71 -27.14 -19.69
C ASN A 94 -5.71 -26.94 -18.17
N TYR A 95 -5.18 -27.92 -17.43
CA TYR A 95 -5.05 -27.84 -15.97
C TYR A 95 -3.65 -27.36 -15.54
N ASN A 96 -2.88 -26.78 -16.46
CA ASN A 96 -1.54 -26.27 -16.17
C ASN A 96 -1.53 -24.74 -16.10
N PRO A 97 -1.46 -24.12 -14.91
CA PRO A 97 -1.36 -22.68 -14.78
C PRO A 97 0.03 -22.13 -15.10
N ALA A 98 1.06 -22.98 -15.12
CA ALA A 98 2.46 -22.55 -15.24
C ALA A 98 2.89 -22.15 -16.66
N ALA A 99 2.18 -22.62 -17.70
CA ALA A 99 2.43 -22.22 -19.08
C ALA A 99 1.17 -22.35 -19.94
N SER A 100 1.06 -21.46 -20.93
CA SER A 100 -0.05 -21.51 -21.88
C SER A 100 0.09 -22.67 -22.87
N PHE A 101 -1.05 -23.28 -23.22
CA PHE A 101 -1.15 -24.23 -24.33
C PHE A 101 -1.60 -23.51 -25.61
N GLU A 102 -0.81 -23.55 -26.67
CA GLU A 102 -1.11 -22.83 -27.93
C GLU A 102 -1.72 -23.73 -29.01
N ILE A 103 -2.80 -23.26 -29.63
CA ILE A 103 -3.37 -23.81 -30.86
C ILE A 103 -3.33 -22.72 -31.94
N GLY A 104 -2.33 -22.83 -32.82
CA GLY A 104 -2.15 -21.95 -33.97
C GLY A 104 -2.70 -22.51 -35.28
N VAL A 105 -3.03 -23.80 -35.31
CA VAL A 105 -3.72 -24.41 -36.46
C VAL A 105 -5.17 -23.94 -36.55
N LYS A 106 -5.73 -23.92 -37.76
CA LYS A 106 -7.14 -23.60 -37.97
C LYS A 106 -8.04 -24.70 -37.42
N ILE A 107 -8.94 -24.36 -36.49
CA ILE A 107 -10.02 -25.21 -36.02
C ILE A 107 -11.22 -25.07 -36.97
N THR A 108 -11.73 -26.19 -37.46
CA THR A 108 -12.85 -26.24 -38.41
C THR A 108 -13.88 -27.29 -38.02
N SER A 109 -15.09 -27.13 -38.55
CA SER A 109 -16.07 -28.22 -38.59
C SER A 109 -15.78 -29.20 -39.72
N ALA A 110 -16.17 -30.46 -39.55
CA ALA A 110 -16.28 -31.35 -40.70
C ALA A 110 -17.40 -30.83 -41.61
N SER A 111 -17.14 -30.83 -42.92
CA SER A 111 -18.13 -30.40 -43.90
C SER A 111 -18.17 -31.36 -45.08
N VAL A 112 -19.34 -31.43 -45.68
CA VAL A 112 -19.64 -32.18 -46.88
C VAL A 112 -20.30 -31.21 -47.85
N GLU A 113 -19.67 -30.97 -48.99
CA GLU A 113 -20.19 -30.07 -50.02
C GLU A 113 -20.84 -30.87 -51.15
N ILE A 114 -21.97 -30.37 -51.64
CA ILE A 114 -22.58 -30.76 -52.90
C ILE A 114 -22.37 -29.59 -53.85
N ALA A 115 -21.60 -29.82 -54.92
CA ALA A 115 -21.37 -28.81 -55.94
C ALA A 115 -22.08 -29.18 -57.25
N SER A 116 -22.84 -28.22 -57.79
CA SER A 116 -23.42 -28.25 -59.13
C SER A 116 -22.38 -28.40 -60.25
N THR A 117 -21.10 -28.17 -59.93
CA THR A 117 -19.95 -28.22 -60.86
C THR A 117 -19.17 -29.55 -60.85
N ASP A 118 -19.45 -30.48 -59.94
CA ASP A 118 -18.82 -31.82 -59.85
C ASP A 118 -19.27 -32.80 -60.95
N LYS A 119 -19.56 -32.25 -62.14
CA LYS A 119 -20.01 -33.00 -63.29
C LYS A 119 -18.85 -33.79 -63.89
N GLU A 120 -18.77 -35.07 -63.59
CA GLU A 120 -18.02 -36.03 -64.42
C GLU A 120 -18.54 -35.93 -65.87
N THR A 121 -17.63 -35.91 -66.84
CA THR A 121 -17.95 -35.80 -68.27
C THR A 121 -18.81 -36.98 -68.73
N GLY A 122 -20.14 -36.88 -68.61
CA GLY A 122 -21.09 -37.81 -69.22
C GLY A 122 -22.32 -38.27 -68.40
N GLY A 123 -22.55 -37.84 -67.15
CA GLY A 123 -23.69 -38.30 -66.32
C GLY A 123 -24.54 -37.18 -65.69
N GLY A 124 -25.63 -37.57 -65.01
CA GLY A 124 -26.77 -36.76 -64.53
C GLY A 124 -26.50 -35.54 -63.63
N ASP A 125 -27.59 -34.88 -63.23
CA ASP A 125 -27.63 -33.64 -62.44
C ASP A 125 -26.82 -33.77 -61.13
N ALA A 126 -25.78 -32.95 -60.92
CA ALA A 126 -24.82 -33.09 -59.81
C ALA A 126 -25.09 -32.19 -58.58
N GLY A 127 -26.12 -31.33 -58.63
CA GLY A 127 -26.48 -30.42 -57.54
C GLY A 127 -27.75 -30.85 -56.79
N GLY A 128 -28.01 -30.26 -55.63
CA GLY A 128 -29.22 -30.50 -54.85
C GLY A 128 -30.46 -29.82 -55.45
N THR A 129 -31.64 -30.41 -55.31
CA THR A 129 -32.90 -29.83 -55.77
C THR A 129 -33.91 -29.78 -54.63
N ILE A 130 -34.51 -28.61 -54.39
CA ILE A 130 -35.54 -28.39 -53.38
C ILE A 130 -36.58 -27.38 -53.87
N ALA A 131 -37.85 -27.70 -53.65
CA ALA A 131 -38.96 -26.80 -53.98
C ALA A 131 -39.25 -25.82 -52.83
N ALA A 132 -39.69 -24.60 -53.16
CA ALA A 132 -40.17 -23.63 -52.17
C ALA A 132 -41.30 -24.25 -51.33
N GLY A 133 -41.17 -24.16 -50.01
CA GLY A 133 -42.11 -24.77 -49.06
C GLY A 133 -41.87 -26.25 -48.77
N SER A 134 -40.91 -26.92 -49.44
CA SER A 134 -40.48 -28.29 -49.14
C SER A 134 -39.38 -28.30 -48.10
N SER A 135 -39.39 -29.28 -47.20
CA SER A 135 -38.28 -29.60 -46.28
C SER A 135 -37.44 -30.78 -46.77
N ILE A 136 -37.64 -31.24 -48.01
CA ILE A 136 -36.92 -32.37 -48.58
C ILE A 136 -36.00 -31.85 -49.68
N LEU A 137 -34.70 -31.98 -49.45
CA LEU A 137 -33.64 -31.73 -50.41
C LEU A 137 -33.28 -33.03 -51.11
N GLU A 138 -33.51 -33.09 -52.41
CA GLU A 138 -33.20 -34.24 -53.26
C GLU A 138 -31.78 -34.10 -53.80
N ILE A 139 -30.96 -35.15 -53.67
CA ILE A 139 -29.57 -35.17 -54.13
C ILE A 139 -29.47 -36.01 -55.42
N GLY A 140 -28.83 -35.44 -56.44
CA GLY A 140 -28.71 -36.04 -57.76
C GLY A 140 -27.96 -37.39 -57.78
N ASN A 141 -28.52 -38.37 -58.49
CA ASN A 141 -28.29 -39.81 -58.31
C ASN A 141 -26.90 -40.34 -58.73
N ASP A 142 -26.13 -39.66 -59.59
CA ASP A 142 -25.11 -40.37 -60.38
C ASP A 142 -23.64 -40.29 -59.90
N SER A 143 -23.29 -39.68 -58.76
CA SER A 143 -21.86 -39.64 -58.32
C SER A 143 -21.55 -39.61 -56.81
N TYR A 144 -22.53 -39.61 -55.91
CA TYR A 144 -22.33 -39.29 -54.48
C TYR A 144 -22.45 -40.47 -53.49
N VAL A 145 -21.98 -41.67 -53.84
CA VAL A 145 -22.18 -42.91 -53.03
C VAL A 145 -21.54 -42.86 -51.64
N ASN A 146 -20.57 -41.95 -51.42
CA ASN A 146 -19.90 -41.73 -50.12
C ASN A 146 -20.33 -40.43 -49.43
N LEU A 147 -21.33 -39.70 -49.96
CA LEU A 147 -21.82 -38.46 -49.37
C LEU A 147 -22.65 -38.76 -48.11
N PHE A 148 -23.59 -39.71 -48.23
CA PHE A 148 -24.47 -40.10 -47.13
C PHE A 148 -23.78 -40.89 -46.00
N THR A 149 -22.52 -41.31 -46.16
CA THR A 149 -21.72 -41.86 -45.05
C THR A 149 -21.17 -40.77 -44.13
N ASN A 150 -21.15 -39.53 -44.62
CA ASN A 150 -20.60 -38.36 -43.92
C ASN A 150 -21.67 -37.30 -43.62
N ILE A 151 -22.95 -37.57 -43.92
CA ILE A 151 -24.08 -36.75 -43.47
C ILE A 151 -24.57 -37.31 -42.14
N GLU A 152 -24.78 -36.42 -41.17
CA GLU A 152 -25.27 -36.74 -39.83
C GLU A 152 -26.53 -35.92 -39.53
N VAL A 153 -27.41 -36.46 -38.68
CA VAL A 153 -28.51 -35.67 -38.10
C VAL A 153 -27.90 -34.55 -37.28
N GLY A 154 -28.44 -33.34 -37.39
CA GLY A 154 -27.95 -32.14 -36.71
C GLY A 154 -26.96 -31.31 -37.53
N MET A 155 -26.46 -31.78 -38.68
CA MET A 155 -25.62 -30.95 -39.54
C MET A 155 -26.35 -29.69 -40.02
N LEU A 156 -25.70 -28.55 -39.91
CA LEU A 156 -26.17 -27.28 -40.47
C LEU A 156 -26.13 -27.38 -41.99
N VAL A 157 -27.24 -26.99 -42.63
CA VAL A 157 -27.38 -26.98 -44.09
C VAL A 157 -27.43 -25.54 -44.55
N THR A 158 -26.48 -25.16 -45.40
CA THR A 158 -26.46 -23.86 -46.07
C THR A 158 -26.50 -24.04 -47.58
N GLY A 159 -27.12 -23.10 -48.27
CA GLY A 159 -27.24 -23.14 -49.72
C GLY A 159 -28.38 -22.25 -50.20
N PRO A 160 -28.50 -22.05 -51.53
CA PRO A 160 -29.57 -21.24 -52.09
C PRO A 160 -30.94 -21.72 -51.59
N GLY A 161 -31.80 -20.77 -51.21
CA GLY A 161 -33.17 -21.07 -50.78
C GLY A 161 -33.31 -21.80 -49.44
N ILE A 162 -32.21 -22.11 -48.74
CA ILE A 162 -32.26 -22.69 -47.39
C ILE A 162 -32.29 -21.55 -46.35
N PRO A 163 -33.26 -21.51 -45.44
CA PRO A 163 -33.25 -20.57 -44.33
C PRO A 163 -32.04 -20.78 -43.40
N ASP A 164 -31.52 -19.70 -42.83
CA ASP A 164 -30.43 -19.79 -41.84
C ASP A 164 -30.83 -20.66 -40.63
N GLY A 165 -29.86 -21.37 -40.05
CA GLY A 165 -30.10 -22.30 -38.93
C GLY A 165 -30.82 -23.61 -39.31
N THR A 166 -31.06 -23.86 -40.60
CA THR A 166 -31.65 -25.14 -41.05
C THR A 166 -30.69 -26.29 -40.80
N VAL A 167 -31.16 -27.38 -40.19
CA VAL A 167 -30.36 -28.57 -39.90
C VAL A 167 -30.95 -29.84 -40.52
N VAL A 168 -30.12 -30.86 -40.68
CA VAL A 168 -30.54 -32.21 -41.07
C VAL A 168 -31.34 -32.85 -39.94
N VAL A 169 -32.59 -33.22 -40.21
CA VAL A 169 -33.46 -33.96 -39.27
C VAL A 169 -33.33 -35.46 -39.49
N SER A 170 -33.22 -35.87 -40.75
CA SER A 170 -33.04 -37.26 -41.16
C SER A 170 -32.58 -37.31 -42.61
N PHE A 171 -32.04 -38.45 -43.04
CA PHE A 171 -31.64 -38.66 -44.43
C PHE A 171 -31.89 -40.11 -44.84
N ASP A 172 -32.15 -40.31 -46.13
CA ASP A 172 -32.29 -41.62 -46.77
C ASP A 172 -31.24 -41.72 -47.88
N GLY A 173 -30.08 -42.32 -47.56
CA GLY A 173 -29.03 -42.65 -48.53
C GLY A 173 -29.35 -43.87 -49.41
N GLY A 174 -30.59 -44.40 -49.34
CA GLY A 174 -31.10 -45.47 -50.17
C GLY A 174 -31.60 -45.00 -51.54
N ALA A 175 -32.72 -45.55 -52.02
CA ALA A 175 -33.19 -45.34 -53.39
C ALA A 175 -33.64 -43.89 -53.71
N ASN A 176 -33.96 -43.09 -52.68
CA ASN A 176 -34.51 -41.75 -52.86
C ASN A 176 -33.48 -40.63 -52.71
N GLN A 177 -32.32 -40.87 -52.07
CA GLN A 177 -31.24 -39.90 -51.86
C GLN A 177 -31.74 -38.53 -51.35
N ASN A 178 -32.55 -38.57 -50.29
CA ASN A 178 -33.21 -37.38 -49.74
C ASN A 178 -32.63 -36.98 -48.40
N VAL A 179 -32.47 -35.68 -48.18
CA VAL A 179 -32.19 -35.10 -46.86
C VAL A 179 -33.40 -34.30 -46.40
N THR A 180 -33.93 -34.66 -45.23
CA THR A 180 -35.02 -33.92 -44.58
C THR A 180 -34.44 -32.84 -43.69
N LEU A 181 -34.89 -31.61 -43.91
CA LEU A 181 -34.43 -30.39 -43.27
C LEU A 181 -35.41 -29.93 -42.17
N SER A 182 -34.89 -29.22 -41.17
CA SER A 182 -35.69 -28.69 -40.05
C SER A 182 -36.63 -27.55 -40.46
N ALA A 183 -36.30 -26.83 -41.52
CA ALA A 183 -37.10 -25.74 -42.08
C ALA A 183 -37.37 -25.96 -43.58
N PRO A 184 -38.54 -25.54 -44.09
CA PRO A 184 -38.82 -25.60 -45.51
C PRO A 184 -38.04 -24.53 -46.29
N ALA A 185 -37.66 -24.84 -47.54
CA ALA A 185 -36.95 -23.90 -48.40
C ALA A 185 -37.79 -22.64 -48.71
N SER A 186 -37.13 -21.49 -48.74
CA SER A 186 -37.73 -20.18 -49.05
C SER A 186 -37.91 -19.93 -50.55
N ALA A 187 -37.24 -20.71 -51.40
CA ALA A 187 -37.28 -20.58 -52.85
C ALA A 187 -37.13 -21.95 -53.55
N ASN A 188 -37.55 -22.01 -54.82
CA ASN A 188 -37.26 -23.17 -55.67
C ASN A 188 -35.79 -23.11 -56.08
N VAL A 189 -35.06 -24.20 -55.85
CA VAL A 189 -33.67 -24.35 -56.23
C VAL A 189 -33.52 -25.67 -56.96
N SER A 190 -32.95 -25.61 -58.14
CA SER A 190 -32.66 -26.77 -58.97
C SER A 190 -31.17 -26.80 -59.22
N MET A 191 -30.54 -27.95 -58.92
CA MET A 191 -29.09 -28.14 -59.04
C MET A 191 -28.28 -27.07 -58.31
N GLY A 192 -28.68 -26.72 -57.09
CA GLY A 192 -27.96 -25.78 -56.23
C GLY A 192 -26.74 -26.42 -55.57
N ASP A 193 -25.80 -25.56 -55.18
CA ASP A 193 -24.70 -25.92 -54.30
C ASP A 193 -25.20 -25.91 -52.85
N PHE A 194 -24.96 -26.97 -52.09
CA PHE A 194 -25.34 -27.06 -50.67
C PHE A 194 -24.16 -27.53 -49.84
N SER A 195 -23.99 -26.96 -48.66
CA SER A 195 -22.97 -27.37 -47.70
C SER A 195 -23.63 -27.91 -46.44
N PHE A 196 -23.19 -29.10 -46.03
CA PHE A 196 -23.57 -29.75 -44.79
C PHE A 196 -22.39 -29.66 -43.84
N VAL A 197 -22.55 -28.94 -42.74
CA VAL A 197 -21.47 -28.67 -41.80
C VAL A 197 -21.85 -29.24 -40.44
N THR A 198 -21.01 -30.09 -39.86
CA THR A 198 -21.21 -30.55 -38.47
C THR A 198 -21.21 -29.34 -37.54
N LEU A 199 -22.17 -29.25 -36.63
CA LEU A 199 -22.05 -28.31 -35.52
C LEU A 199 -20.86 -28.75 -34.66
N THR A 200 -19.82 -27.92 -34.58
CA THR A 200 -18.61 -28.21 -33.79
C THR A 200 -18.41 -27.12 -32.76
N ASN A 201 -18.61 -27.44 -31.49
CA ASN A 201 -18.32 -26.51 -30.40
C ASN A 201 -16.83 -26.56 -30.06
N PHE A 202 -16.30 -25.42 -29.64
CA PHE A 202 -15.01 -25.34 -28.97
C PHE A 202 -15.26 -25.13 -27.49
N VAL A 203 -14.68 -25.98 -26.63
CA VAL A 203 -14.84 -25.91 -25.18
C VAL A 203 -13.47 -25.73 -24.53
N ASN A 204 -13.29 -24.64 -23.82
CA ASN A 204 -12.13 -24.41 -22.95
C ASN A 204 -12.48 -24.73 -21.50
N ALA A 205 -11.63 -25.47 -20.82
CA ALA A 205 -11.79 -25.83 -19.41
C ALA A 205 -10.43 -26.01 -18.73
N GLY A 206 -10.46 -26.05 -17.39
CA GLY A 206 -9.28 -26.19 -16.54
C GLY A 206 -8.93 -24.88 -15.84
N THR A 207 -7.68 -24.74 -15.42
CA THR A 207 -7.15 -23.59 -14.66
C THR A 207 -6.04 -22.84 -15.40
N GLY A 208 -5.52 -23.40 -16.49
CA GLY A 208 -4.47 -22.78 -17.30
C GLY A 208 -5.00 -21.87 -18.39
N THR A 209 -4.06 -21.26 -19.12
CA THR A 209 -4.34 -20.41 -20.29
C THR A 209 -4.26 -21.21 -21.58
N THR A 210 -5.32 -21.26 -22.37
CA THR A 210 -5.31 -21.80 -23.74
C THR A 210 -5.26 -20.64 -24.73
N THR A 211 -4.23 -20.61 -25.58
CA THR A 211 -4.07 -19.58 -26.60
C THR A 211 -4.58 -20.05 -27.96
N LEU A 212 -5.51 -19.32 -28.55
CA LEU A 212 -5.95 -19.47 -29.94
C LEU A 212 -5.28 -18.40 -30.81
N SER A 213 -4.22 -18.77 -31.52
CA SER A 213 -3.48 -17.89 -32.44
C SER A 213 -3.89 -18.08 -33.91
N GLY A 214 -4.62 -19.16 -34.22
CA GLY A 214 -5.20 -19.44 -35.55
C GLY A 214 -6.48 -18.64 -35.85
N SER A 215 -6.86 -18.59 -37.13
CA SER A 215 -8.13 -18.00 -37.59
C SER A 215 -9.17 -19.11 -37.78
N ASN A 216 -10.13 -19.23 -36.87
CA ASN A 216 -11.00 -20.40 -36.74
C ASN A 216 -12.35 -20.24 -37.46
N THR A 217 -12.93 -21.35 -37.94
CA THR A 217 -14.22 -21.37 -38.67
C THR A 217 -15.06 -22.61 -38.33
N TYR A 218 -15.02 -23.08 -37.09
CA TYR A 218 -16.01 -24.04 -36.60
C TYR A 218 -17.39 -23.38 -36.51
N SER A 219 -18.45 -24.18 -36.60
CA SER A 219 -19.83 -23.68 -36.75
C SER A 219 -20.67 -23.74 -35.47
N GLY A 220 -20.15 -24.31 -34.38
CA GLY A 220 -20.81 -24.34 -33.08
C GLY A 220 -20.39 -23.18 -32.16
N SER A 221 -20.84 -23.24 -30.91
CA SER A 221 -20.51 -22.24 -29.89
C SER A 221 -19.06 -22.34 -29.42
N THR A 222 -18.53 -21.20 -28.98
CA THR A 222 -17.32 -21.16 -28.17
C THR A 222 -17.74 -21.13 -26.70
N ILE A 223 -17.32 -22.12 -25.92
CA ILE A 223 -17.72 -22.28 -24.52
C ILE A 223 -16.48 -22.18 -23.65
N ILE A 224 -16.47 -21.26 -22.69
CA ILE A 224 -15.44 -21.16 -21.66
C ILE A 224 -16.06 -21.65 -20.36
N SER A 225 -15.51 -22.73 -19.81
CA SER A 225 -15.99 -23.35 -18.56
C SER A 225 -14.95 -23.30 -17.43
N GLY A 226 -13.76 -22.80 -17.70
CA GLY A 226 -12.68 -22.53 -16.75
C GLY A 226 -11.44 -21.97 -17.46
N GLY A 227 -10.47 -21.49 -16.69
CA GLY A 227 -9.18 -20.98 -17.18
C GLY A 227 -9.29 -19.71 -18.00
N SER A 228 -8.20 -19.32 -18.66
CA SER A 228 -8.17 -18.22 -19.62
C SER A 228 -8.19 -18.76 -21.05
N LEU A 229 -9.09 -18.25 -21.90
CA LEU A 229 -9.05 -18.48 -23.34
C LEU A 229 -8.48 -17.24 -24.03
N LEU A 230 -7.18 -17.24 -24.31
CA LEU A 230 -6.49 -16.14 -24.96
C LEU A 230 -6.76 -16.10 -26.46
N LEU A 231 -7.47 -15.08 -26.90
CA LEU A 231 -7.76 -14.74 -28.29
C LEU A 231 -6.60 -13.93 -28.88
N ALA A 232 -5.59 -14.61 -29.41
CA ALA A 232 -4.39 -13.99 -29.99
C ALA A 232 -4.55 -13.60 -31.47
N ASN A 233 -5.70 -13.89 -32.08
CA ASN A 233 -6.07 -13.53 -33.45
C ASN A 233 -7.43 -12.82 -33.48
N ALA A 234 -7.62 -11.87 -34.40
CA ALA A 234 -8.90 -11.17 -34.58
C ALA A 234 -10.07 -12.13 -34.88
N ASN A 235 -9.78 -13.28 -35.49
CA ASN A 235 -10.71 -14.38 -35.77
C ASN A 235 -10.36 -15.64 -34.97
N ALA A 236 -9.78 -15.49 -33.77
CA ALA A 236 -9.49 -16.61 -32.87
C ALA A 236 -10.76 -17.38 -32.49
N ILE A 237 -11.91 -16.71 -32.44
CA ILE A 237 -13.23 -17.33 -32.45
C ILE A 237 -13.92 -16.98 -33.77
N PRO A 238 -14.80 -17.85 -34.30
CA PRO A 238 -15.54 -17.58 -35.52
C PRO A 238 -16.32 -16.26 -35.40
N GLY A 239 -16.07 -15.39 -36.36
CA GLY A 239 -16.65 -14.05 -36.42
C GLY A 239 -16.03 -12.99 -35.51
N GLY A 240 -14.97 -13.35 -34.76
CA GLY A 240 -14.11 -12.40 -34.06
C GLY A 240 -14.72 -11.72 -32.84
N ILE A 241 -14.09 -10.66 -32.35
CA ILE A 241 -14.43 -9.98 -31.08
C ILE A 241 -15.19 -8.65 -31.26
N GLY A 242 -15.49 -8.29 -32.51
CA GLY A 242 -16.18 -7.05 -32.88
C GLY A 242 -17.69 -7.09 -32.64
N ALA A 243 -18.32 -5.91 -32.60
CA ALA A 243 -19.78 -5.75 -32.48
C ALA A 243 -20.58 -6.34 -33.65
N THR A 244 -19.95 -6.57 -34.80
CA THR A 244 -20.56 -7.21 -35.97
C THR A 244 -19.67 -8.32 -36.48
N GLY A 245 -20.28 -9.37 -37.01
CA GLY A 245 -19.57 -10.43 -37.72
C GLY A 245 -19.36 -11.71 -36.92
N GLY A 246 -19.83 -11.78 -35.67
CA GLY A 246 -19.86 -13.02 -34.88
C GLY A 246 -20.69 -14.12 -35.57
N THR A 247 -20.12 -15.32 -35.72
CA THR A 247 -20.83 -16.47 -36.31
C THR A 247 -20.77 -17.69 -35.38
N SER A 248 -20.54 -17.44 -34.10
CA SER A 248 -20.38 -18.44 -33.05
C SER A 248 -20.66 -17.76 -31.72
N ALA A 249 -21.74 -18.19 -31.05
CA ALA A 249 -22.09 -17.68 -29.74
C ALA A 249 -20.91 -17.91 -28.76
N LEU A 250 -20.57 -16.89 -27.98
CA LEU A 250 -19.55 -17.00 -26.93
C LEU A 250 -20.23 -17.18 -25.57
N ILE A 251 -20.13 -18.37 -25.00
CA ILE A 251 -20.80 -18.73 -23.75
C ILE A 251 -19.75 -18.87 -22.65
N VAL A 252 -19.82 -18.02 -21.63
CA VAL A 252 -18.94 -18.04 -20.47
C VAL A 252 -19.68 -18.63 -19.27
N LYS A 253 -19.23 -19.80 -18.83
CA LYS A 253 -19.75 -20.53 -17.67
C LYS A 253 -18.78 -20.48 -16.48
N GLY A 254 -17.51 -20.21 -16.76
CA GLY A 254 -16.39 -20.16 -15.83
C GLY A 254 -15.15 -19.68 -16.57
N GLY A 255 -14.24 -18.96 -15.90
CA GLY A 255 -12.98 -18.47 -16.49
C GLY A 255 -13.09 -17.12 -17.22
N VAL A 256 -12.09 -16.78 -18.03
CA VAL A 256 -12.00 -15.45 -18.69
C VAL A 256 -11.74 -15.53 -20.18
N VAL A 257 -12.23 -14.53 -20.90
CA VAL A 257 -11.86 -14.23 -22.28
C VAL A 257 -10.57 -13.40 -22.27
N GLY A 258 -9.46 -14.00 -22.68
CA GLY A 258 -8.18 -13.30 -22.80
C GLY A 258 -8.09 -12.51 -24.11
N LEU A 259 -7.78 -11.22 -24.04
CA LEU A 259 -7.80 -10.30 -25.18
C LEU A 259 -6.36 -9.99 -25.63
N GLY A 260 -5.87 -10.77 -26.59
CA GLY A 260 -4.56 -10.57 -27.21
C GLY A 260 -4.62 -9.76 -28.52
N ALA A 261 -5.73 -9.87 -29.27
CA ALA A 261 -5.84 -9.30 -30.61
C ALA A 261 -6.39 -7.87 -30.69
N GLY A 262 -7.26 -7.47 -29.75
CA GLY A 262 -7.99 -6.20 -29.83
C GLY A 262 -9.01 -6.02 -28.70
N ASP A 263 -9.73 -4.91 -28.74
CA ASP A 263 -10.83 -4.60 -27.81
C ASP A 263 -12.04 -5.48 -28.08
N PHE A 264 -12.80 -5.78 -27.02
CA PHE A 264 -14.00 -6.61 -27.10
C PHE A 264 -15.25 -5.74 -27.19
N THR A 265 -16.05 -5.94 -28.24
CA THR A 265 -17.23 -5.10 -28.53
C THR A 265 -18.50 -5.86 -28.88
N ARG A 266 -18.54 -7.20 -28.71
CA ARG A 266 -19.79 -7.96 -28.90
C ARG A 266 -20.87 -7.53 -27.91
N ASP A 267 -22.12 -7.60 -28.34
CA ASP A 267 -23.28 -7.34 -27.49
C ASP A 267 -23.50 -8.48 -26.48
N ILE A 268 -24.22 -8.21 -25.38
CA ILE A 268 -24.71 -9.25 -24.48
C ILE A 268 -25.99 -9.84 -25.05
N GLY A 269 -26.08 -11.17 -25.06
CA GLY A 269 -27.22 -11.89 -25.61
C GLY A 269 -26.95 -13.38 -25.75
N SER A 270 -27.89 -14.10 -26.37
CA SER A 270 -27.83 -15.56 -26.57
C SER A 270 -27.73 -15.98 -28.04
N ASP A 271 -27.58 -15.02 -28.95
CA ASP A 271 -27.40 -15.28 -30.38
C ASP A 271 -25.92 -15.52 -30.75
N GLU A 272 -25.66 -15.76 -32.04
CA GLU A 272 -24.32 -16.11 -32.54
C GLU A 272 -23.35 -14.92 -32.59
N GLU A 273 -23.85 -13.69 -32.48
CA GLU A 273 -23.06 -12.46 -32.51
C GLU A 273 -22.69 -11.96 -31.10
N SER A 274 -23.35 -12.49 -30.07
CA SER A 274 -23.26 -12.00 -28.70
C SER A 274 -22.39 -12.87 -27.78
N ILE A 275 -22.15 -12.32 -26.58
CA ILE A 275 -21.61 -13.02 -25.43
C ILE A 275 -22.72 -13.28 -24.39
N LEU A 276 -22.75 -14.50 -23.86
CA LEU A 276 -23.67 -14.94 -22.81
C LEU A 276 -22.89 -15.38 -21.57
N PHE A 277 -23.27 -14.88 -20.40
CA PHE A 277 -22.77 -15.39 -19.13
C PHE A 277 -23.80 -16.29 -18.47
N THR A 278 -23.42 -17.52 -18.13
CA THR A 278 -24.26 -18.47 -17.38
C THR A 278 -23.64 -18.93 -16.06
N GLY A 279 -22.55 -18.28 -15.64
CA GLY A 279 -21.81 -18.52 -14.40
C GLY A 279 -20.76 -17.42 -14.21
N SER A 280 -19.76 -17.66 -13.35
CA SER A 280 -18.66 -16.71 -13.17
C SER A 280 -17.91 -16.52 -14.48
N GLY A 281 -17.46 -15.30 -14.75
CA GLY A 281 -16.77 -15.03 -16.00
C GLY A 281 -16.26 -13.61 -16.12
N GLY A 282 -15.35 -13.39 -17.06
CA GLY A 282 -14.99 -12.04 -17.47
C GLY A 282 -13.83 -12.00 -18.44
N PHE A 283 -12.87 -11.11 -18.23
CA PHE A 283 -11.90 -10.70 -19.25
C PHE A 283 -10.50 -10.47 -18.68
N ALA A 284 -9.48 -10.74 -19.50
CA ALA A 284 -8.09 -10.46 -19.19
C ALA A 284 -7.39 -9.81 -20.41
N ALA A 285 -6.36 -8.98 -20.20
CA ALA A 285 -5.70 -8.25 -21.28
C ALA A 285 -4.24 -8.70 -21.48
N TYR A 286 -3.85 -8.84 -22.76
CA TYR A 286 -2.53 -9.31 -23.14
C TYR A 286 -1.92 -8.40 -24.21
N GLY A 287 -0.64 -8.05 -24.02
CA GLY A 287 0.19 -7.27 -24.94
C GLY A 287 -0.13 -5.77 -25.03
N SER A 288 -1.31 -5.33 -24.59
CA SER A 288 -1.71 -3.92 -24.45
C SER A 288 -2.93 -3.85 -23.52
N ASP A 289 -3.18 -2.68 -22.92
CA ASP A 289 -4.45 -2.42 -22.23
C ASP A 289 -5.63 -2.62 -23.20
N ARG A 290 -6.73 -3.23 -22.73
CA ARG A 290 -7.89 -3.58 -23.55
C ARG A 290 -9.18 -3.01 -23.01
N THR A 291 -10.03 -2.54 -23.90
CA THR A 291 -11.38 -2.09 -23.57
C THR A 291 -12.39 -3.22 -23.76
N VAL A 292 -13.31 -3.37 -22.80
CA VAL A 292 -14.50 -4.20 -22.92
C VAL A 292 -15.72 -3.31 -22.94
N ASN A 293 -16.50 -3.41 -24.02
CA ASN A 293 -17.70 -2.63 -24.25
C ASN A 293 -18.85 -3.50 -24.77
N LEU A 294 -19.85 -3.73 -23.94
CA LEU A 294 -20.97 -4.61 -24.23
C LEU A 294 -22.22 -3.77 -24.57
N GLY A 295 -22.71 -3.78 -25.81
CA GLY A 295 -23.89 -2.99 -26.19
C GLY A 295 -23.61 -1.51 -26.53
N GLY A 296 -22.34 -1.11 -26.62
CA GLY A 296 -21.92 0.27 -26.88
C GLY A 296 -21.67 1.10 -25.61
N ALA A 297 -20.85 2.15 -25.74
CA ALA A 297 -20.39 2.92 -24.59
C ALA A 297 -21.56 3.63 -23.90
N GLY A 298 -21.69 3.45 -22.58
CA GLY A 298 -22.79 4.00 -21.78
C GLY A 298 -24.04 3.12 -21.71
N ALA A 299 -24.07 1.95 -22.37
CA ALA A 299 -25.09 0.95 -22.11
C ALA A 299 -24.88 0.33 -20.73
N THR A 300 -25.85 0.47 -19.82
CA THR A 300 -25.80 -0.14 -18.49
C THR A 300 -25.90 -1.66 -18.60
N VAL A 301 -25.02 -2.36 -17.89
CA VAL A 301 -25.04 -3.82 -17.76
C VAL A 301 -25.53 -4.16 -16.35
N GLY A 302 -26.53 -5.05 -16.24
CA GLY A 302 -27.06 -5.49 -14.96
C GLY A 302 -26.29 -6.69 -14.41
N PHE A 303 -25.63 -6.53 -13.26
CA PHE A 303 -25.05 -7.67 -12.53
C PHE A 303 -26.19 -8.45 -11.87
N GLY A 304 -26.16 -9.77 -12.04
CA GLY A 304 -27.02 -10.69 -11.31
C GLY A 304 -28.39 -10.90 -11.96
N ARG A 305 -28.60 -10.33 -13.15
CA ARG A 305 -29.86 -10.35 -13.88
C ARG A 305 -29.65 -10.17 -15.38
N GLY A 306 -30.54 -10.75 -16.18
CA GLY A 306 -30.38 -10.77 -17.64
C GLY A 306 -29.31 -11.77 -18.06
N ASP A 307 -28.59 -11.46 -19.14
CA ASP A 307 -27.62 -12.35 -19.79
C ASP A 307 -26.15 -12.04 -19.39
N PHE A 308 -25.95 -11.19 -18.38
CA PHE A 308 -24.66 -10.87 -17.78
C PHE A 308 -24.55 -11.48 -16.38
N VAL A 309 -23.32 -11.89 -16.02
CA VAL A 309 -22.90 -12.61 -14.80
C VAL A 309 -24.03 -12.83 -13.78
N PRO A 310 -24.52 -14.08 -13.62
CA PRO A 310 -25.62 -14.39 -12.71
C PRO A 310 -25.31 -14.04 -11.26
N SER A 311 -26.34 -13.85 -10.44
CA SER A 311 -26.15 -13.51 -9.03
C SER A 311 -25.48 -14.68 -8.30
N ALA A 312 -24.64 -14.37 -7.31
CA ALA A 312 -23.74 -15.33 -6.64
C ALA A 312 -22.70 -15.97 -7.59
N SER A 313 -22.40 -15.31 -8.71
CA SER A 313 -21.24 -15.58 -9.55
C SER A 313 -20.35 -14.34 -9.61
N ASP A 314 -19.10 -14.53 -10.02
CA ASP A 314 -18.09 -13.47 -9.99
C ASP A 314 -17.87 -12.90 -11.39
N LEU A 315 -17.83 -11.57 -11.48
CA LEU A 315 -17.22 -10.91 -12.62
C LEU A 315 -15.71 -10.95 -12.43
N ILE A 316 -14.99 -11.64 -13.32
CA ILE A 316 -13.54 -11.83 -13.19
C ILE A 316 -12.81 -10.85 -14.10
N LEU A 317 -11.92 -10.02 -13.55
CA LEU A 317 -11.05 -9.14 -14.33
C LEU A 317 -9.59 -9.53 -14.10
N GLY A 318 -8.78 -9.49 -15.16
CA GLY A 318 -7.40 -9.96 -15.11
C GLY A 318 -7.29 -11.49 -15.11
N TRP A 319 -6.05 -11.98 -15.12
CA TRP A 319 -5.67 -13.39 -14.98
C TRP A 319 -4.21 -13.50 -14.53
N GLY A 320 -3.82 -14.63 -13.94
CA GLY A 320 -2.48 -14.84 -13.36
C GLY A 320 -1.28 -14.68 -14.32
N ASP A 321 -1.51 -14.77 -15.64
CA ASP A 321 -0.49 -14.52 -16.68
C ASP A 321 -0.82 -13.33 -17.59
N SER A 322 -1.88 -12.58 -17.27
CA SER A 322 -2.26 -11.38 -18.02
C SER A 322 -1.22 -10.29 -17.83
N THR A 323 -0.97 -9.51 -18.87
CA THR A 323 0.17 -8.58 -18.89
C THR A 323 -0.23 -7.11 -18.77
N HIS A 324 -1.52 -6.81 -18.88
CA HIS A 324 -2.05 -5.46 -19.06
C HIS A 324 -3.44 -5.33 -18.45
N LYS A 325 -3.94 -4.08 -18.36
CA LYS A 325 -5.23 -3.75 -17.75
C LYS A 325 -6.42 -4.06 -18.67
N VAL A 326 -7.52 -4.53 -18.10
CA VAL A 326 -8.85 -4.49 -18.73
C VAL A 326 -9.64 -3.29 -18.24
N THR A 327 -10.05 -2.40 -19.15
CA THR A 327 -10.97 -1.29 -18.85
C THR A 327 -12.39 -1.67 -19.30
N PHE A 328 -13.28 -1.89 -18.34
CA PHE A 328 -14.70 -2.16 -18.55
C PHE A 328 -15.48 -0.84 -18.54
N VAL A 329 -15.97 -0.42 -19.71
CA VAL A 329 -16.53 0.95 -19.89
C VAL A 329 -18.03 1.06 -19.62
N ASN A 330 -18.73 -0.06 -19.49
CA ASN A 330 -20.16 -0.06 -19.24
C ASN A 330 -20.48 0.28 -17.77
N PRO A 331 -21.48 1.14 -17.50
CA PRO A 331 -22.00 1.28 -16.15
C PRO A 331 -22.50 -0.06 -15.62
N LEU A 332 -22.16 -0.37 -14.37
CA LEU A 332 -22.49 -1.64 -13.74
C LEU A 332 -23.60 -1.45 -12.70
N ASP A 333 -24.78 -1.99 -12.96
CA ASP A 333 -25.91 -1.93 -12.03
C ASP A 333 -25.94 -3.19 -11.15
N LEU A 334 -25.62 -3.01 -9.87
CA LEU A 334 -25.49 -4.04 -8.85
C LEU A 334 -26.84 -4.52 -8.28
N GLY A 335 -27.96 -3.96 -8.75
CA GLY A 335 -29.28 -4.35 -8.28
C GLY A 335 -29.51 -3.97 -6.81
N ALA A 336 -29.82 -4.95 -5.97
CA ALA A 336 -30.17 -4.73 -4.55
C ALA A 336 -29.41 -5.64 -3.57
N VAL A 337 -28.46 -6.43 -4.05
CA VAL A 337 -27.65 -7.37 -3.25
C VAL A 337 -26.17 -7.10 -3.47
N SER A 338 -25.31 -7.70 -2.65
CA SER A 338 -23.86 -7.62 -2.87
C SER A 338 -23.46 -8.48 -4.08
N GLU A 339 -22.62 -7.94 -4.96
CA GLU A 339 -22.12 -8.65 -6.14
C GLU A 339 -20.58 -8.57 -6.18
N MET A 340 -19.93 -9.68 -6.53
CA MET A 340 -18.47 -9.81 -6.46
C MET A 340 -17.80 -9.50 -7.81
N VAL A 341 -16.84 -8.59 -7.77
CA VAL A 341 -15.83 -8.43 -8.83
C VAL A 341 -14.52 -9.00 -8.30
N ARG A 342 -14.14 -10.15 -8.83
CA ARG A 342 -12.88 -10.81 -8.49
C ARG A 342 -11.81 -10.37 -9.46
N VAL A 343 -10.69 -9.88 -8.94
CA VAL A 343 -9.57 -9.45 -9.78
C VAL A 343 -8.38 -10.35 -9.54
N GLU A 344 -7.99 -11.09 -10.57
CA GLU A 344 -6.82 -11.95 -10.52
C GLU A 344 -5.56 -11.10 -10.72
N ASN A 345 -4.49 -11.43 -9.99
CA ASN A 345 -3.24 -10.67 -10.02
C ASN A 345 -2.42 -11.01 -11.26
N GLY A 346 -2.38 -10.11 -12.22
CA GLY A 346 -1.51 -10.19 -13.41
C GLY A 346 -0.22 -9.39 -13.24
N PHE A 347 0.40 -9.01 -14.36
CA PHE A 347 1.63 -8.21 -14.35
C PHE A 347 1.41 -6.70 -14.44
N ALA A 348 0.15 -6.24 -14.50
CA ALA A 348 -0.17 -4.83 -14.57
C ALA A 348 -0.30 -4.22 -13.17
N GLU A 349 0.04 -2.95 -13.00
CA GLU A 349 -0.22 -2.22 -11.73
C GLU A 349 -1.71 -2.16 -11.41
N VAL A 350 -2.55 -2.12 -12.45
CA VAL A 350 -4.00 -2.21 -12.35
C VAL A 350 -4.46 -3.29 -13.33
N ASP A 351 -4.99 -4.39 -12.82
CA ASP A 351 -5.45 -5.51 -13.65
C ASP A 351 -6.84 -5.25 -14.26
N GLY A 352 -7.72 -4.60 -13.49
CA GLY A 352 -9.09 -4.30 -13.89
C GLY A 352 -9.49 -2.87 -13.55
N GLU A 353 -10.24 -2.22 -14.44
CA GLU A 353 -10.82 -0.89 -14.22
C GLU A 353 -12.30 -0.85 -14.59
N LEU A 354 -13.14 -0.33 -13.69
CA LEU A 354 -14.54 -0.01 -13.96
C LEU A 354 -14.68 1.48 -14.27
N ALA A 355 -14.74 1.80 -15.57
CA ALA A 355 -14.81 3.16 -16.08
C ALA A 355 -16.24 3.67 -16.36
N GLY A 356 -17.26 2.82 -16.16
CA GLY A 356 -18.67 3.18 -16.39
C GLY A 356 -19.44 3.68 -15.15
N GLY A 357 -18.88 3.53 -13.95
CA GLY A 357 -19.52 3.86 -12.68
C GLY A 357 -20.50 2.79 -12.18
N LEU A 358 -20.78 2.80 -10.88
CA LEU A 358 -21.67 1.84 -10.21
C LEU A 358 -23.08 2.41 -10.03
N GLN A 359 -24.09 1.56 -10.17
CA GLN A 359 -25.51 1.90 -9.98
C GLN A 359 -26.21 0.87 -9.09
N GLY A 360 -27.41 1.23 -8.61
CA GLY A 360 -28.24 0.34 -7.79
C GLY A 360 -28.03 0.52 -6.28
N ARG A 361 -28.70 -0.33 -5.50
CA ARG A 361 -28.60 -0.37 -4.03
C ARG A 361 -27.67 -1.47 -3.52
N GLY A 362 -27.24 -2.36 -4.41
CA GLY A 362 -26.27 -3.40 -4.13
C GLY A 362 -24.89 -2.85 -3.75
N ARG A 363 -24.10 -3.67 -3.07
CA ARG A 363 -22.72 -3.38 -2.69
C ARG A 363 -21.77 -4.07 -3.66
N LEU A 364 -20.73 -3.37 -4.09
CA LEU A 364 -19.63 -4.00 -4.82
C LEU A 364 -18.71 -4.70 -3.82
N VAL A 365 -18.45 -5.99 -4.01
CA VAL A 365 -17.42 -6.72 -3.26
C VAL A 365 -16.22 -6.93 -4.17
N LYS A 366 -15.07 -6.37 -3.82
CA LYS A 366 -13.79 -6.59 -4.50
C LYS A 366 -13.06 -7.77 -3.83
N GLY A 367 -12.90 -8.87 -4.56
CA GLY A 367 -12.08 -10.02 -4.16
C GLY A 367 -10.91 -10.28 -5.12
N GLY A 368 -10.12 -11.33 -4.87
CA GLY A 368 -8.93 -11.67 -5.65
C GLY A 368 -7.74 -10.75 -5.36
N LEU A 369 -6.53 -11.28 -5.53
CA LEU A 369 -5.27 -10.61 -5.17
C LEU A 369 -4.92 -9.39 -6.04
N GLY A 370 -5.49 -9.26 -7.25
CA GLY A 370 -5.15 -8.20 -8.19
C GLY A 370 -5.78 -6.84 -7.85
N THR A 371 -5.43 -5.83 -8.64
CA THR A 371 -5.84 -4.43 -8.39
C THR A 371 -7.06 -4.03 -9.22
N LEU A 372 -8.14 -3.61 -8.54
CA LEU A 372 -9.32 -3.01 -9.18
C LEU A 372 -9.30 -1.48 -9.06
N ARG A 373 -9.40 -0.76 -10.17
CA ARG A 373 -9.58 0.70 -10.17
C ARG A 373 -11.03 1.10 -10.48
N LEU A 374 -11.61 1.96 -9.66
CA LEU A 374 -12.87 2.66 -9.94
C LEU A 374 -12.55 4.07 -10.44
N SER A 375 -13.05 4.45 -11.61
CA SER A 375 -12.63 5.70 -12.28
C SER A 375 -13.76 6.58 -12.82
N ALA A 376 -15.00 6.30 -12.43
CA ALA A 376 -16.16 7.09 -12.80
C ALA A 376 -17.05 7.35 -11.59
N THR A 377 -17.83 8.44 -11.67
CA THR A 377 -18.84 8.78 -10.67
C THR A 377 -19.87 7.66 -10.57
N SER A 378 -20.15 7.23 -9.35
CA SER A 378 -21.11 6.18 -9.04
C SER A 378 -22.34 6.75 -8.35
N THR A 379 -23.52 6.24 -8.69
CA THR A 379 -24.79 6.59 -8.01
C THR A 379 -25.28 5.44 -7.14
N SER A 380 -24.46 4.42 -6.91
CA SER A 380 -24.80 3.29 -6.05
C SER A 380 -24.91 3.74 -4.60
N THR A 381 -25.85 3.15 -3.85
CA THR A 381 -26.05 3.48 -2.43
C THR A 381 -25.59 2.36 -1.49
N GLY A 382 -25.18 1.20 -2.01
CA GLY A 382 -24.76 0.06 -1.20
C GLY A 382 -23.31 0.12 -0.72
N GLY A 383 -22.50 1.02 -1.28
CA GLY A 383 -21.08 1.18 -0.96
C GLY A 383 -20.19 0.15 -1.63
N VAL A 384 -18.99 -0.01 -1.09
CA VAL A 384 -17.97 -0.95 -1.59
C VAL A 384 -17.37 -1.72 -0.41
N GLU A 385 -16.97 -2.96 -0.66
CA GLU A 385 -16.31 -3.84 0.30
C GLU A 385 -15.05 -4.41 -0.35
N LEU A 386 -13.89 -4.16 0.24
CA LEU A 386 -12.63 -4.78 -0.10
C LEU A 386 -12.45 -6.03 0.77
N ALA A 387 -12.41 -7.18 0.11
CA ALA A 387 -12.27 -8.49 0.73
C ALA A 387 -10.88 -9.11 0.51
N GLU A 388 -10.15 -8.67 -0.52
CA GLU A 388 -8.81 -9.15 -0.87
C GLU A 388 -8.13 -8.22 -1.91
N GLY A 389 -6.80 -8.13 -1.85
CA GLY A 389 -5.98 -7.40 -2.82
C GLY A 389 -6.11 -5.89 -2.71
N GLU A 390 -6.05 -5.18 -3.85
CA GLU A 390 -6.12 -3.71 -3.90
C GLU A 390 -7.43 -3.19 -4.53
N LEU A 391 -8.03 -2.19 -3.90
CA LEU A 391 -9.04 -1.31 -4.49
C LEU A 391 -8.49 0.10 -4.62
N ARG A 392 -8.47 0.63 -5.84
CA ARG A 392 -7.98 1.97 -6.15
C ARG A 392 -9.13 2.90 -6.54
N LEU A 393 -9.26 4.01 -5.82
CA LEU A 393 -10.28 5.02 -6.05
C LEU A 393 -9.67 6.23 -6.76
N ALA A 394 -10.09 6.46 -8.00
CA ALA A 394 -9.66 7.64 -8.74
C ALA A 394 -10.19 8.93 -8.10
N ASN A 395 -9.50 10.04 -8.35
CA ASN A 395 -9.94 11.38 -7.95
C ASN A 395 -11.16 11.83 -8.78
N VAL A 396 -12.32 11.27 -8.45
CA VAL A 396 -13.61 11.49 -9.08
C VAL A 396 -14.66 11.54 -7.97
N ALA A 397 -15.56 12.52 -8.05
CA ALA A 397 -16.64 12.67 -7.07
C ALA A 397 -17.52 11.41 -7.04
N ASP A 398 -17.87 10.96 -5.82
CA ASP A 398 -18.71 9.80 -5.54
C ASP A 398 -18.24 8.51 -6.24
N VAL A 399 -16.93 8.32 -6.42
CA VAL A 399 -16.38 7.15 -7.15
C VAL A 399 -16.81 5.80 -6.56
N ALA A 400 -16.93 5.71 -5.24
CA ALA A 400 -17.42 4.53 -4.51
C ALA A 400 -18.96 4.54 -4.28
N GLY A 401 -19.68 5.51 -4.85
CA GLY A 401 -21.09 5.77 -4.55
C GLY A 401 -21.26 6.49 -3.22
N THR A 402 -22.42 6.35 -2.58
CA THR A 402 -22.73 7.04 -1.30
C THR A 402 -22.85 6.12 -0.09
N GLY A 403 -22.58 4.82 -0.25
CA GLY A 403 -22.59 3.86 0.85
C GLY A 403 -21.26 3.79 1.60
N VAL A 404 -21.17 2.92 2.61
CA VAL A 404 -19.94 2.75 3.39
C VAL A 404 -18.83 2.08 2.56
N ILE A 405 -17.59 2.51 2.73
CA ILE A 405 -16.39 1.81 2.24
C ILE A 405 -15.92 0.84 3.34
N GLN A 406 -15.91 -0.46 3.06
CA GLN A 406 -15.56 -1.49 4.04
C GLN A 406 -14.25 -2.19 3.63
N LEU A 407 -13.34 -2.38 4.58
CA LEU A 407 -12.07 -3.08 4.37
C LEU A 407 -11.95 -4.21 5.39
N GLY A 408 -12.00 -5.46 4.94
CA GLY A 408 -11.80 -6.62 5.81
C GLY A 408 -12.80 -6.77 6.94
N THR A 409 -14.05 -6.33 6.74
CA THR A 409 -15.07 -6.29 7.81
C THR A 409 -16.05 -7.46 7.81
N SER A 410 -15.99 -8.28 6.77
CA SER A 410 -16.96 -9.34 6.53
C SER A 410 -16.33 -10.71 6.77
N PRO A 411 -16.72 -11.46 7.81
CA PRO A 411 -16.15 -12.79 8.06
C PRO A 411 -16.59 -13.84 7.03
N THR A 412 -17.51 -13.50 6.12
CA THR A 412 -17.98 -14.43 5.07
C THR A 412 -17.31 -14.20 3.73
N ASN A 413 -16.87 -12.97 3.45
CA ASN A 413 -16.29 -12.61 2.16
C ASN A 413 -14.78 -12.37 2.24
N THR A 414 -14.30 -11.86 3.37
CA THR A 414 -12.89 -11.56 3.59
C THR A 414 -12.12 -12.86 3.80
N LEU A 415 -10.98 -12.99 3.14
CA LEU A 415 -10.02 -14.04 3.49
C LEU A 415 -9.31 -13.64 4.78
N ALA A 416 -9.21 -14.56 5.74
CA ALA A 416 -8.40 -14.33 6.93
C ALA A 416 -6.93 -14.16 6.53
N GLU A 417 -6.16 -13.41 7.33
CA GLU A 417 -4.72 -13.18 7.11
C GLU A 417 -4.38 -12.52 5.75
N ALA A 418 -5.34 -11.81 5.14
CA ALA A 418 -5.17 -11.20 3.84
C ALA A 418 -4.40 -9.87 3.90
N GLN A 419 -3.62 -9.59 2.86
CA GLN A 419 -3.06 -8.26 2.61
C GLN A 419 -4.06 -7.43 1.78
N MET A 420 -4.58 -6.36 2.36
CA MET A 420 -5.54 -5.48 1.68
C MET A 420 -5.04 -4.04 1.58
N THR A 421 -5.28 -3.40 0.43
CA THR A 421 -4.93 -1.99 0.20
C THR A 421 -6.10 -1.22 -0.40
N LEU A 422 -6.49 -0.12 0.23
CA LEU A 422 -7.33 0.90 -0.36
C LEU A 422 -6.45 2.08 -0.79
N THR A 423 -6.28 2.26 -2.10
CA THR A 423 -5.46 3.33 -2.67
C THR A 423 -6.34 4.51 -3.10
N LEU A 424 -5.97 5.71 -2.68
CA LEU A 424 -6.69 6.96 -2.95
C LEU A 424 -5.85 7.86 -3.84
N GLU A 425 -6.37 8.23 -5.02
CA GLU A 425 -5.67 9.09 -5.98
C GLU A 425 -5.89 10.61 -5.74
N GLY A 426 -6.40 10.98 -4.56
CA GLY A 426 -6.65 12.36 -4.14
C GLY A 426 -8.12 12.78 -4.12
N GLY A 427 -8.37 14.05 -3.76
CA GLY A 427 -9.72 14.63 -3.72
C GLY A 427 -10.41 14.44 -2.37
N THR A 428 -11.73 14.44 -2.34
CA THR A 428 -12.51 14.23 -1.10
C THR A 428 -13.34 12.96 -1.19
N ILE A 429 -13.17 12.07 -0.21
CA ILE A 429 -13.97 10.87 -0.02
C ILE A 429 -14.96 11.14 1.12
N ALA A 430 -16.23 11.34 0.77
CA ALA A 430 -17.29 11.67 1.72
C ALA A 430 -17.96 10.45 2.36
N ASN A 431 -17.64 9.25 1.87
CA ASN A 431 -18.16 8.00 2.40
C ASN A 431 -17.70 7.79 3.84
N ASP A 432 -18.62 7.33 4.70
CA ASP A 432 -18.22 6.67 5.93
C ASP A 432 -17.39 5.43 5.57
N TRP A 433 -16.46 5.07 6.43
CA TRP A 433 -15.55 3.95 6.19
C TRP A 433 -15.40 3.07 7.44
N LYS A 434 -15.11 1.80 7.22
CA LYS A 434 -14.94 0.81 8.27
C LYS A 434 -13.81 -0.14 7.91
N ALA A 435 -12.90 -0.39 8.83
CA ALA A 435 -11.79 -1.31 8.65
C ALA A 435 -11.68 -2.31 9.82
N GLY A 436 -11.50 -3.59 9.50
CA GLY A 436 -11.16 -4.66 10.44
C GLY A 436 -12.29 -5.61 10.83
N GLY A 437 -11.98 -6.58 11.70
CA GLY A 437 -12.91 -7.50 12.37
C GLY A 437 -13.26 -8.78 11.61
N GLY A 438 -13.01 -8.84 10.30
CA GLY A 438 -13.12 -10.05 9.48
C GLY A 438 -11.79 -10.51 8.87
N ASN A 439 -10.76 -9.65 8.87
CA ASN A 439 -9.40 -9.98 8.46
C ASN A 439 -8.52 -10.24 9.70
N ASP A 440 -8.83 -11.33 10.40
CA ASP A 440 -8.07 -11.74 11.59
C ASP A 440 -6.60 -11.99 11.21
N ASP A 441 -5.67 -11.49 12.02
CA ASP A 441 -4.20 -11.58 11.87
C ASP A 441 -3.56 -10.99 10.59
N GLY A 442 -4.36 -10.56 9.60
CA GLY A 442 -3.92 -9.85 8.40
C GLY A 442 -3.86 -8.33 8.55
N ASN A 443 -3.30 -7.66 7.53
CA ASN A 443 -3.12 -6.20 7.54
C ASN A 443 -4.00 -5.45 6.52
N ASN A 444 -4.53 -4.31 6.96
CA ASN A 444 -5.32 -3.39 6.14
C ASN A 444 -4.54 -2.09 5.96
N LEU A 445 -4.30 -1.66 4.72
CA LEU A 445 -3.69 -0.37 4.39
C LEU A 445 -4.70 0.55 3.73
N ILE A 446 -4.72 1.81 4.16
CA ILE A 446 -5.29 2.92 3.39
C ILE A 446 -4.13 3.82 2.95
N GLN A 447 -3.97 4.04 1.65
CA GLN A 447 -2.85 4.79 1.08
C GLN A 447 -3.31 5.98 0.26
N ALA A 448 -2.65 7.13 0.42
CA ALA A 448 -2.85 8.33 -0.40
C ALA A 448 -1.68 8.55 -1.36
N LEU A 449 -1.98 8.61 -2.66
CA LEU A 449 -1.00 8.93 -3.72
C LEU A 449 -0.96 10.43 -4.07
N ALA A 450 -1.97 11.18 -3.62
CA ALA A 450 -2.09 12.63 -3.76
C ALA A 450 -2.98 13.15 -2.63
N ASP A 451 -2.97 14.48 -2.41
CA ASP A 451 -3.69 15.10 -1.29
C ASP A 451 -5.15 14.65 -1.27
N VAL A 452 -5.55 14.05 -0.15
CA VAL A 452 -6.88 13.46 0.02
C VAL A 452 -7.49 13.87 1.35
N THR A 453 -8.80 14.09 1.34
CA THR A 453 -9.60 14.32 2.55
C THR A 453 -10.63 13.20 2.71
N LEU A 454 -10.57 12.47 3.82
CA LEU A 454 -11.62 11.55 4.24
C LEU A 454 -12.55 12.30 5.20
N SER A 455 -13.74 12.67 4.72
CA SER A 455 -14.69 13.48 5.50
C SER A 455 -15.84 12.70 6.11
N GLY A 456 -16.05 11.46 5.69
CA GLY A 456 -17.01 10.56 6.34
C GLY A 456 -16.45 10.00 7.66
N ALA A 457 -17.35 9.50 8.52
CA ALA A 457 -16.96 8.92 9.80
C ALA A 457 -16.22 7.59 9.61
N GLY A 458 -15.25 7.32 10.47
CA GLY A 458 -14.44 6.09 10.48
C GLY A 458 -14.84 5.11 11.57
N THR A 459 -14.60 3.82 11.36
CA THR A 459 -14.67 2.80 12.41
C THR A 459 -13.53 1.80 12.29
N LEU A 460 -12.74 1.66 13.36
CA LEU A 460 -11.60 0.76 13.45
C LEU A 460 -11.91 -0.43 14.38
N GLU A 461 -11.86 -1.65 13.85
CA GLU A 461 -12.06 -2.87 14.65
C GLU A 461 -10.76 -3.63 14.94
N GLN A 462 -9.66 -3.23 14.29
CA GLN A 462 -8.28 -3.70 14.50
C GLN A 462 -7.28 -2.58 14.19
N GLN A 463 -5.97 -2.83 14.32
CA GLN A 463 -4.93 -1.90 13.86
C GLN A 463 -4.93 -1.77 12.33
N VAL A 464 -4.90 -0.54 11.81
CA VAL A 464 -4.91 -0.24 10.37
C VAL A 464 -3.69 0.59 9.99
N LEU A 465 -3.04 0.24 8.88
CA LEU A 465 -1.95 1.04 8.34
C LEU A 465 -2.51 2.24 7.57
N LEU A 466 -1.95 3.43 7.80
CA LEU A 466 -2.25 4.65 7.05
C LEU A 466 -0.96 5.13 6.38
N GLY A 467 -0.95 5.13 5.04
CA GLY A 467 0.22 5.53 4.25
C GLY A 467 -0.04 6.80 3.45
N SER A 468 0.87 7.76 3.51
CA SER A 468 0.84 8.94 2.64
C SER A 468 2.18 9.09 1.92
N GLU A 469 2.16 9.24 0.59
CA GLU A 469 3.39 9.39 -0.19
C GLU A 469 4.18 10.66 0.18
N PRO A 470 5.50 10.71 -0.06
CA PRO A 470 6.32 11.87 0.26
C PRO A 470 5.75 13.17 -0.35
N GLY A 471 5.50 14.17 0.51
CA GLY A 471 4.93 15.46 0.11
C GLY A 471 3.41 15.46 -0.11
N VAL A 472 2.72 14.37 0.24
CA VAL A 472 1.25 14.24 0.20
C VAL A 472 0.67 14.31 1.61
N THR A 473 -0.50 14.94 1.74
CA THR A 473 -1.29 14.95 2.98
C THR A 473 -2.56 14.12 2.85
N MET A 474 -2.76 13.18 3.79
CA MET A 474 -4.02 12.49 4.02
C MET A 474 -4.72 13.11 5.23
N SER A 475 -5.78 13.89 5.02
CA SER A 475 -6.55 14.52 6.10
C SER A 475 -7.80 13.70 6.44
N LEU A 476 -7.89 13.17 7.65
CA LEU A 476 -9.06 12.48 8.19
C LEU A 476 -9.79 13.45 9.12
N ILE A 477 -10.89 14.00 8.62
CA ILE A 477 -11.64 15.07 9.30
C ILE A 477 -12.95 14.58 9.92
N GLY A 478 -13.43 13.40 9.53
CA GLY A 478 -14.56 12.74 10.18
C GLY A 478 -14.15 12.07 11.48
N ASP A 479 -15.08 11.99 12.44
CA ASP A 479 -14.83 11.30 13.71
C ASP A 479 -14.57 9.79 13.46
N ILE A 480 -13.57 9.24 14.13
CA ILE A 480 -13.18 7.82 14.06
C ILE A 480 -13.49 7.15 15.39
N ALA A 481 -14.39 6.18 15.37
CA ALA A 481 -14.67 5.30 16.50
C ALA A 481 -13.85 4.00 16.39
N GLY A 482 -13.71 3.25 17.50
CA GLY A 482 -13.11 1.92 17.43
C GLY A 482 -13.43 1.01 18.60
N THR A 483 -13.03 -0.26 18.46
CA THR A 483 -13.00 -1.23 19.56
C THR A 483 -11.71 -1.07 20.36
N SER A 484 -11.52 -1.86 21.43
CA SER A 484 -10.25 -1.87 22.19
C SER A 484 -9.05 -2.44 21.42
N ALA A 485 -9.28 -3.03 20.25
CA ALA A 485 -8.24 -3.47 19.33
C ALA A 485 -8.06 -2.49 18.16
N GLY A 486 -8.91 -1.46 18.07
CA GLY A 486 -8.92 -0.48 17.00
C GLY A 486 -7.87 0.59 17.21
N GLY A 487 -7.00 0.77 16.23
CA GLY A 487 -5.90 1.73 16.25
C GLY A 487 -5.34 1.92 14.85
N PHE A 488 -4.26 2.70 14.70
CA PHE A 488 -3.56 2.79 13.44
C PHE A 488 -2.05 2.90 13.58
N THR A 489 -1.37 2.58 12.48
CA THR A 489 0.06 2.81 12.29
C THR A 489 0.25 3.71 11.07
N VAL A 490 0.89 4.86 11.27
CA VAL A 490 1.31 5.76 10.19
C VAL A 490 2.60 5.23 9.56
N ILE A 491 2.57 5.04 8.25
CA ILE A 491 3.69 4.61 7.42
C ILE A 491 3.91 5.59 6.26
N ASN A 492 5.03 5.42 5.54
CA ASN A 492 5.52 6.30 4.47
C ASN A 492 5.92 7.70 4.98
N GLU A 493 6.58 8.51 4.14
CA GLU A 493 7.20 9.79 4.56
C GLU A 493 6.27 11.01 4.45
N GLY A 494 5.00 10.82 4.09
CA GLY A 494 4.02 11.90 3.98
C GLY A 494 3.42 12.36 5.32
N VAL A 495 2.35 13.14 5.22
CA VAL A 495 1.59 13.64 6.39
C VAL A 495 0.25 12.93 6.49
N VAL A 496 -0.08 12.43 7.69
CA VAL A 496 -1.44 12.05 8.07
C VAL A 496 -1.94 13.10 9.06
N GLU A 497 -3.04 13.76 8.74
CA GLU A 497 -3.67 14.77 9.58
C GLU A 497 -4.97 14.22 10.16
N LEU A 498 -5.14 14.33 11.48
CA LEU A 498 -6.35 13.91 12.20
C LEU A 498 -6.99 15.13 12.86
N SER A 499 -8.19 15.48 12.43
CA SER A 499 -8.94 16.60 13.01
C SER A 499 -10.28 16.20 13.62
N GLY A 500 -10.72 14.95 13.43
CA GLY A 500 -11.92 14.39 14.05
C GLY A 500 -11.80 14.25 15.57
N ASN A 501 -12.93 14.14 16.28
CA ASN A 501 -12.95 13.82 17.70
C ASN A 501 -12.97 12.30 17.87
N ASN A 502 -11.77 11.70 17.89
CA ASN A 502 -11.66 10.26 17.79
C ASN A 502 -11.81 9.56 19.15
N SER A 503 -12.34 8.34 19.12
CA SER A 503 -12.64 7.53 20.32
C SER A 503 -12.23 6.06 20.18
N TYR A 504 -11.29 5.76 19.27
CA TYR A 504 -10.65 4.45 19.19
C TYR A 504 -9.53 4.33 20.23
N GLY A 505 -9.00 3.12 20.41
CA GLY A 505 -7.99 2.81 21.41
C GLY A 505 -8.53 2.61 22.83
N GLY A 506 -7.63 2.54 23.80
CA GLY A 506 -7.90 2.33 25.23
C GLY A 506 -7.57 0.93 25.75
N GLY A 507 -6.85 0.11 24.96
CA GLY A 507 -6.34 -1.20 25.37
C GLY A 507 -4.91 -1.19 25.91
N SER A 508 -4.11 -0.22 25.49
CA SER A 508 -2.66 -0.13 25.73
C SER A 508 -2.30 0.48 27.10
N VAL A 509 -1.08 0.21 27.58
CA VAL A 509 -0.59 0.66 28.88
C VAL A 509 0.82 1.23 28.72
N ALA A 510 0.95 2.55 28.84
CA ALA A 510 2.21 3.27 28.68
C ALA A 510 3.39 2.61 29.42
N GLY A 511 4.56 2.62 28.79
CA GLY A 511 5.78 2.05 29.36
C GLY A 511 6.06 0.60 28.98
N THR A 512 5.37 0.06 27.96
CA THR A 512 5.77 -1.21 27.33
C THR A 512 6.16 -0.98 25.89
N ALA A 513 7.25 -1.60 25.43
CA ALA A 513 7.74 -1.39 24.07
C ALA A 513 6.72 -1.89 23.04
N ILE A 514 6.29 -1.00 22.13
CA ILE A 514 5.44 -1.31 20.97
C ILE A 514 4.02 -1.74 21.40
N ASP A 515 3.33 -0.88 22.13
CA ASP A 515 1.95 -1.12 22.55
C ASP A 515 0.96 -0.05 22.13
N GLY A 516 1.39 1.02 21.47
CA GLY A 516 0.54 2.16 21.11
C GLY A 516 -0.70 1.81 20.30
N ASP A 517 -1.83 2.44 20.64
CA ASP A 517 -3.04 2.40 19.82
C ASP A 517 -2.89 3.28 18.56
N THR A 518 -2.07 4.33 18.67
CA THR A 518 -1.66 5.22 17.58
C THR A 518 -0.15 5.12 17.44
N ILE A 519 0.33 4.56 16.33
CA ILE A 519 1.75 4.35 16.08
C ILE A 519 2.20 5.24 14.92
N VAL A 520 3.36 5.88 15.06
CA VAL A 520 4.05 6.59 13.96
C VAL A 520 5.34 5.86 13.65
N ARG A 521 5.30 4.96 12.66
CA ARG A 521 6.49 4.22 12.19
C ARG A 521 7.38 5.10 11.32
N SER A 522 6.75 5.91 10.47
CA SER A 522 7.44 6.85 9.56
C SER A 522 6.50 8.01 9.19
N GLY A 523 7.09 9.13 8.78
CA GLY A 523 6.35 10.30 8.34
C GLY A 523 5.90 11.19 9.50
N THR A 524 4.88 12.00 9.25
CA THR A 524 4.35 12.98 10.20
C THR A 524 2.87 12.71 10.50
N LEU A 525 2.53 12.64 11.78
CA LEU A 525 1.16 12.70 12.28
C LEU A 525 0.86 14.12 12.79
N GLU A 526 -0.13 14.78 12.19
CA GLU A 526 -0.63 16.08 12.64
C GLU A 526 -1.98 15.94 13.37
N LEU A 527 -2.14 16.61 14.50
CA LEU A 527 -3.32 16.57 15.36
C LEU A 527 -4.02 17.93 15.42
N GLY A 528 -5.31 17.94 15.05
CA GLY A 528 -6.17 19.13 15.01
C GLY A 528 -7.24 19.20 16.10
N SER A 529 -7.33 18.20 16.99
CA SER A 529 -8.30 18.17 18.10
C SER A 529 -7.73 17.44 19.33
N ASP A 530 -8.31 17.68 20.52
CA ASP A 530 -7.84 17.12 21.80
C ASP A 530 -7.80 15.58 21.82
N THR A 531 -8.72 14.93 21.11
CA THR A 531 -8.81 13.46 21.04
C THR A 531 -8.48 12.92 19.65
N ALA A 532 -7.78 13.71 18.81
CA ALA A 532 -7.44 13.33 17.45
C ALA A 532 -6.68 12.00 17.38
N ALA A 533 -5.78 11.72 18.33
CA ALA A 533 -5.03 10.46 18.40
C ALA A 533 -5.75 9.33 19.16
N GLY A 534 -7.06 9.47 19.42
CA GLY A 534 -7.84 8.50 20.19
C GLY A 534 -7.56 8.61 21.69
N THR A 535 -7.87 7.55 22.46
CA THR A 535 -7.78 7.58 23.93
C THR A 535 -6.60 6.78 24.52
N GLY A 536 -5.77 6.19 23.66
CA GLY A 536 -4.67 5.31 24.02
C GLY A 536 -3.31 5.98 24.14
N VAL A 537 -2.25 5.17 24.15
CA VAL A 537 -0.85 5.62 24.07
C VAL A 537 -0.49 5.92 22.61
N ILE A 538 0.31 6.96 22.39
CA ILE A 538 0.94 7.25 21.11
C ILE A 538 2.37 6.68 21.12
N GLU A 539 2.74 5.92 20.10
CA GLU A 539 4.05 5.30 19.98
C GLU A 539 4.81 5.91 18.80
N LEU A 540 6.05 6.37 19.01
CA LEU A 540 6.91 6.92 17.96
C LEU A 540 8.06 5.95 17.64
N GLY A 541 7.94 5.28 16.50
CA GLY A 541 8.77 4.16 16.07
C GLY A 541 8.28 2.83 16.63
N ASP A 542 8.33 1.75 15.84
CA ASP A 542 7.70 0.46 16.20
C ASP A 542 8.46 -0.78 15.70
N ALA A 543 9.76 -0.66 15.37
CA ALA A 543 10.52 -1.77 14.79
C ALA A 543 11.38 -2.51 15.83
N LEU A 544 11.19 -3.83 15.95
CA LEU A 544 12.14 -4.71 16.61
C LEU A 544 13.50 -4.73 15.85
N PRO A 545 14.64 -4.80 16.55
CA PRO A 545 15.97 -4.45 16.04
C PRO A 545 16.66 -5.53 15.17
N ALA A 546 15.93 -6.53 14.65
CA ALA A 546 16.52 -7.46 13.70
C ALA A 546 16.50 -6.84 12.28
N VAL A 547 17.50 -6.01 11.97
CA VAL A 547 17.78 -5.60 10.59
C VAL A 547 18.45 -6.77 9.88
N LEU A 548 17.65 -7.58 9.21
CA LEU A 548 18.13 -8.65 8.34
C LEU A 548 18.47 -8.07 6.97
N THR A 549 19.30 -8.78 6.21
CA THR A 549 19.67 -8.34 4.85
C THR A 549 19.39 -9.43 3.83
N ALA A 550 19.00 -9.00 2.64
CA ALA A 550 18.84 -9.85 1.47
C ALA A 550 19.55 -9.23 0.26
N ASP A 551 19.95 -10.07 -0.69
CA ASP A 551 20.56 -9.62 -1.94
C ASP A 551 19.49 -9.10 -2.92
N VAL A 552 18.36 -9.81 -3.01
CA VAL A 552 17.22 -9.46 -3.86
C VAL A 552 15.91 -9.76 -3.15
N ALA A 553 14.85 -9.03 -3.49
CA ALA A 553 13.47 -9.34 -3.11
C ALA A 553 12.64 -9.69 -4.35
N THR A 554 11.66 -10.58 -4.20
CA THR A 554 10.68 -10.88 -5.25
C THR A 554 9.85 -9.64 -5.61
N THR A 555 9.25 -9.62 -6.81
CA THR A 555 8.33 -8.58 -7.27
C THR A 555 7.24 -9.22 -8.11
N GLY A 556 6.02 -9.34 -7.57
CA GLY A 556 4.85 -9.82 -8.31
C GLY A 556 5.01 -11.20 -8.94
N ARG A 557 5.86 -12.07 -8.37
CA ARG A 557 6.10 -13.44 -8.87
C ARG A 557 6.01 -14.47 -7.75
N ASN A 558 5.15 -15.47 -7.95
CA ASN A 558 5.22 -16.72 -7.19
C ASN A 558 6.56 -17.43 -7.51
N MET A 559 7.30 -17.83 -6.48
CA MET A 559 8.64 -18.40 -6.62
C MET A 559 8.62 -19.81 -7.25
N THR A 560 7.44 -20.41 -7.33
CA THR A 560 7.16 -21.73 -7.91
C THR A 560 7.06 -21.75 -9.44
N LEU A 561 7.29 -20.63 -10.14
CA LEU A 561 7.09 -20.51 -11.60
C LEU A 561 8.19 -21.12 -12.49
N ASN A 562 8.98 -22.11 -12.01
CA ASN A 562 9.95 -22.84 -12.85
C ASN A 562 10.04 -24.35 -12.54
N GLY A 563 8.93 -24.97 -12.15
CA GLY A 563 8.82 -26.44 -11.97
C GLY A 563 9.22 -26.99 -10.59
N GLY A 564 9.72 -26.13 -9.71
CA GLY A 564 9.97 -26.45 -8.30
C GLY A 564 8.71 -26.51 -7.44
N TYR A 565 8.86 -26.88 -6.18
CA TYR A 565 7.78 -26.93 -5.19
C TYR A 565 8.25 -26.44 -3.82
N PHE A 566 7.32 -26.05 -2.96
CA PHE A 566 7.60 -25.76 -1.56
C PHE A 566 7.36 -27.01 -0.71
N ASP A 567 8.25 -27.27 0.26
CA ASP A 567 8.13 -28.34 1.26
C ASP A 567 8.46 -27.76 2.64
N GLU A 568 7.46 -27.74 3.51
CA GLU A 568 7.51 -27.14 4.85
C GLU A 568 8.50 -27.85 5.79
N GLU A 569 8.88 -29.11 5.51
CA GLU A 569 9.79 -29.91 6.35
C GLU A 569 11.15 -30.15 5.68
N HIS A 570 11.48 -29.42 4.61
CA HIS A 570 12.69 -29.62 3.83
C HIS A 570 13.85 -28.73 4.30
N ASN A 571 15.07 -29.28 4.34
CA ASN A 571 16.29 -28.58 4.79
C ASN A 571 17.25 -28.19 3.65
N GLY A 572 16.78 -28.27 2.41
CA GLY A 572 17.53 -27.98 1.19
C GLY A 572 18.50 -29.06 0.73
N LEU A 573 18.78 -30.09 1.54
CA LEU A 573 19.76 -31.12 1.23
C LEU A 573 19.15 -32.46 0.80
N ALA A 574 18.08 -32.90 1.46
CA ALA A 574 17.41 -34.16 1.15
C ALA A 574 15.93 -34.12 1.53
N ALA A 575 15.10 -34.84 0.75
CA ALA A 575 13.68 -34.99 1.03
C ALA A 575 13.44 -35.64 2.40
N GLN A 576 12.45 -35.13 3.15
CA GLN A 576 11.99 -35.67 4.44
C GLN A 576 13.06 -35.66 5.56
N ALA A 577 13.98 -34.69 5.53
CA ALA A 577 15.05 -34.59 6.52
C ALA A 577 14.68 -33.78 7.79
N GLY A 578 13.50 -33.15 7.82
CA GLY A 578 13.12 -32.17 8.83
C GLY A 578 13.92 -30.87 8.65
N GLY A 579 13.24 -29.76 8.46
CA GLY A 579 13.84 -28.46 8.17
C GLY A 579 12.85 -27.32 8.32
N PRO A 580 13.32 -26.06 8.22
CA PRO A 580 12.51 -24.86 8.45
C PRO A 580 11.59 -24.49 7.26
N GLY A 581 11.53 -25.34 6.24
CA GLY A 581 10.82 -25.09 4.99
C GLY A 581 11.76 -24.67 3.87
N ALA A 582 11.55 -25.21 2.67
CA ALA A 582 12.36 -24.87 1.51
C ALA A 582 11.58 -24.90 0.20
N PHE A 583 11.94 -24.00 -0.72
CA PHE A 583 11.64 -24.14 -2.12
C PHE A 583 12.69 -25.06 -2.77
N VAL A 584 12.22 -26.11 -3.45
CA VAL A 584 13.06 -27.16 -4.03
C VAL A 584 13.01 -27.07 -5.55
N GLN A 585 14.17 -27.10 -6.19
CA GLN A 585 14.34 -27.08 -7.65
C GLN A 585 13.67 -25.87 -8.35
N VAL A 586 13.79 -24.70 -7.74
CA VAL A 586 13.32 -23.44 -8.35
C VAL A 586 14.36 -22.84 -9.29
N SER A 587 13.95 -21.86 -10.09
CA SER A 587 14.80 -21.11 -11.02
C SER A 587 16.06 -20.55 -10.36
N GLU A 588 17.18 -20.52 -11.07
CA GLU A 588 18.38 -19.77 -10.65
C GLU A 588 18.30 -18.27 -10.97
N ASP A 589 17.30 -17.84 -11.75
CA ASP A 589 17.00 -16.41 -11.95
C ASP A 589 15.91 -15.98 -10.95
N VAL A 590 16.25 -15.02 -10.10
CA VAL A 590 15.28 -14.32 -9.25
C VAL A 590 15.27 -12.86 -9.65
N ASN A 591 14.16 -12.41 -10.22
CA ASN A 591 13.98 -11.02 -10.62
C ASN A 591 15.06 -10.46 -11.56
N GLY A 592 15.57 -11.29 -12.47
CA GLY A 592 16.61 -10.90 -13.42
C GLY A 592 18.02 -10.93 -12.85
N VAL A 593 18.19 -11.35 -11.58
CA VAL A 593 19.48 -11.66 -10.98
C VAL A 593 19.77 -13.15 -11.20
N ASP A 594 20.84 -13.44 -11.92
CA ASP A 594 21.28 -14.80 -12.27
C ASP A 594 22.23 -15.38 -11.19
N TYR A 595 21.78 -16.42 -10.50
CA TYR A 595 22.52 -17.15 -9.47
C TYR A 595 23.12 -18.48 -9.97
N SER A 596 23.28 -18.66 -11.29
CA SER A 596 23.87 -19.89 -11.87
C SER A 596 25.34 -20.14 -11.48
N ALA A 597 26.07 -19.11 -11.06
CA ALA A 597 27.38 -19.25 -10.43
C ALA A 597 27.24 -19.56 -8.94
N LEU A 598 28.10 -20.41 -8.35
CA LEU A 598 28.03 -20.89 -6.95
C LEU A 598 27.76 -19.78 -5.90
N ALA A 599 26.49 -19.46 -5.64
CA ALA A 599 26.01 -18.39 -4.75
C ALA A 599 25.50 -18.93 -3.39
N ASN A 600 26.01 -20.08 -2.94
CA ASN A 600 25.53 -20.77 -1.74
C ASN A 600 25.63 -19.87 -0.49
N GLY A 601 24.56 -19.79 0.30
CA GLY A 601 24.46 -18.93 1.49
C GLY A 601 24.05 -17.47 1.20
N THR A 602 23.83 -17.10 -0.07
CA THR A 602 23.25 -15.78 -0.41
C THR A 602 21.77 -15.76 -0.01
N ARG A 603 21.32 -14.67 0.61
CA ARG A 603 19.95 -14.49 1.09
C ARG A 603 19.05 -13.85 0.04
N VAL A 604 17.83 -14.37 -0.11
CA VAL A 604 16.78 -13.88 -0.99
C VAL A 604 15.53 -13.63 -0.15
N LEU A 605 14.91 -12.47 -0.30
CA LEU A 605 13.62 -12.16 0.30
C LEU A 605 12.50 -12.60 -0.65
N ILE A 606 11.68 -13.53 -0.20
CA ILE A 606 10.46 -13.94 -0.87
C ILE A 606 9.30 -13.25 -0.16
N LYS A 607 8.63 -12.32 -0.83
CA LYS A 607 7.61 -11.46 -0.20
C LYS A 607 6.26 -11.40 -0.91
N ASP A 608 6.16 -11.96 -2.12
CA ASP A 608 4.97 -11.84 -2.98
C ASP A 608 4.30 -13.20 -3.28
N GLN A 609 4.41 -14.20 -2.40
CA GLN A 609 3.61 -15.43 -2.52
C GLN A 609 2.14 -15.15 -2.15
N GLY A 610 1.41 -14.39 -2.96
CA GLY A 610 0.07 -13.94 -2.59
C GLY A 610 -0.94 -15.08 -2.35
N GLU A 611 -0.84 -16.19 -3.09
CA GLU A 611 -1.72 -17.36 -2.89
C GLU A 611 -1.29 -18.27 -1.72
N ASN A 612 -0.03 -18.13 -1.28
CA ASN A 612 0.58 -18.97 -0.24
C ASN A 612 1.48 -18.10 0.66
N PRO A 613 0.91 -17.08 1.33
CA PRO A 613 1.69 -16.06 2.03
C PRO A 613 2.48 -16.61 3.22
N GLU A 614 2.16 -17.82 3.71
CA GLU A 614 2.93 -18.53 4.73
C GLU A 614 4.34 -18.93 4.27
N GLN A 615 4.56 -18.94 2.95
CA GLN A 615 5.84 -19.25 2.30
C GLN A 615 6.70 -17.99 2.05
N ASN A 616 6.21 -16.82 2.42
CA ASN A 616 7.03 -15.62 2.41
C ASN A 616 8.04 -15.66 3.57
N GLY A 617 9.22 -15.11 3.31
CA GLY A 617 10.30 -14.99 4.28
C GLY A 617 11.67 -14.84 3.64
N ILE A 618 12.71 -15.00 4.44
CA ILE A 618 14.10 -14.92 3.98
C ILE A 618 14.65 -16.32 3.81
N TYR A 619 15.26 -16.58 2.65
CA TYR A 619 15.79 -17.87 2.30
C TYR A 619 17.25 -17.77 1.87
N GLU A 620 18.06 -18.78 2.18
CA GLU A 620 19.41 -18.93 1.66
C GLU A 620 19.49 -19.91 0.48
N ILE A 621 20.35 -19.60 -0.49
CA ILE A 621 20.62 -20.49 -1.62
C ILE A 621 21.40 -21.72 -1.15
N VAL A 622 20.86 -22.92 -1.44
CA VAL A 622 21.49 -24.22 -1.20
C VAL A 622 21.60 -25.02 -2.49
N ARG A 623 22.82 -25.40 -2.88
CA ARG A 623 23.07 -26.16 -4.13
C ARG A 623 23.67 -27.54 -3.86
N LEU A 624 23.06 -28.58 -4.45
CA LEU A 624 23.54 -29.96 -4.35
C LEU A 624 24.39 -30.35 -5.57
N PRO A 625 25.35 -31.29 -5.42
CA PRO A 625 26.18 -31.75 -6.53
C PRO A 625 25.39 -32.32 -7.72
N ASP A 626 24.22 -32.92 -7.46
CA ASP A 626 23.38 -33.60 -8.46
C ASP A 626 22.08 -32.83 -8.77
N GLN A 627 22.02 -31.52 -8.48
CA GLN A 627 20.85 -30.69 -8.83
C GLN A 627 20.62 -30.68 -10.34
N PRO A 628 19.35 -30.74 -10.81
CA PRO A 628 19.03 -30.47 -12.21
C PRO A 628 19.62 -29.14 -12.70
N ALA A 629 20.06 -29.09 -13.95
CA ALA A 629 20.66 -27.89 -14.53
C ALA A 629 19.64 -26.74 -14.58
N GLY A 630 20.08 -25.52 -14.23
CA GLY A 630 19.20 -24.35 -14.20
C GLY A 630 18.32 -24.24 -12.95
N THR A 631 18.55 -25.08 -11.93
CA THR A 631 17.76 -25.08 -10.69
C THR A 631 18.60 -24.93 -9.42
N MET A 632 17.97 -24.38 -8.38
CA MET A 632 18.51 -24.25 -7.02
C MET A 632 17.47 -24.61 -5.96
N ASN A 633 17.91 -24.81 -4.70
CA ASN A 633 17.01 -24.82 -3.55
C ASN A 633 17.16 -23.52 -2.76
N LEU A 634 16.08 -23.06 -2.16
CA LEU A 634 16.06 -21.92 -1.24
C LEU A 634 15.54 -22.43 0.11
N VAL A 635 16.31 -22.30 1.18
CA VAL A 635 15.96 -22.80 2.53
C VAL A 635 15.73 -21.63 3.46
N ARG A 636 14.64 -21.65 4.24
CA ARG A 636 14.35 -20.58 5.20
C ARG A 636 15.53 -20.44 6.17
N VAL A 637 15.96 -19.20 6.41
CA VAL A 637 17.14 -18.92 7.26
C VAL A 637 16.81 -19.12 8.73
N SER A 638 17.81 -19.51 9.53
CA SER A 638 17.65 -19.85 10.95
C SER A 638 17.49 -18.65 11.90
N ASP A 639 17.52 -17.44 11.36
CA ASP A 639 17.23 -16.18 12.06
C ASP A 639 15.91 -15.56 11.54
N PHE A 640 15.09 -16.38 10.87
CA PHE A 640 13.77 -16.03 10.34
C PHE A 640 12.87 -17.29 10.21
N ASP A 641 13.00 -18.25 11.12
CA ASP A 641 12.27 -19.53 11.11
C ASP A 641 11.41 -19.77 12.36
N GLU A 642 11.48 -18.90 13.37
CA GLU A 642 10.61 -18.93 14.55
C GLU A 642 9.60 -17.78 14.60
N THR A 643 8.47 -17.97 15.28
CA THR A 643 7.40 -16.94 15.35
C THR A 643 7.84 -15.64 16.01
N SER A 644 8.81 -15.68 16.95
CA SER A 644 9.39 -14.48 17.54
C SER A 644 10.25 -13.68 16.56
N GLU A 645 10.76 -14.32 15.51
CA GLU A 645 11.57 -13.67 14.46
C GLU A 645 10.68 -13.16 13.32
N LEU A 646 9.48 -13.74 13.18
CA LEU A 646 8.43 -13.31 12.26
C LEU A 646 7.49 -12.26 12.88
N ALA A 647 7.88 -11.66 14.00
CA ALA A 647 7.07 -10.67 14.69
C ALA A 647 6.86 -9.42 13.83
N TYR A 648 5.72 -8.75 14.03
CA TYR A 648 5.41 -7.46 13.44
C TYR A 648 6.59 -6.49 13.57
N GLY A 649 6.83 -5.72 12.50
CA GLY A 649 7.87 -4.68 12.46
C GLY A 649 9.28 -5.20 12.16
N THR A 650 9.51 -6.53 12.16
CA THR A 650 10.79 -7.13 11.75
C THR A 650 11.14 -6.70 10.32
N ARG A 651 12.34 -6.17 10.14
CA ARG A 651 12.74 -5.48 8.90
C ARG A 651 13.82 -6.23 8.13
N VAL A 652 13.70 -6.18 6.80
CA VAL A 652 14.67 -6.74 5.85
C VAL A 652 15.13 -5.64 4.90
N ASP A 653 16.43 -5.37 4.89
CA ASP A 653 17.07 -4.44 3.97
C ASP A 653 17.57 -5.19 2.73
N VAL A 654 17.06 -4.80 1.56
CA VAL A 654 17.51 -5.35 0.28
C VAL A 654 18.71 -4.55 -0.23
N THR A 655 19.78 -5.23 -0.58
CA THR A 655 21.02 -4.59 -1.03
C THR A 655 20.79 -3.77 -2.30
N GLY A 656 20.86 -2.43 -2.18
CA GLY A 656 20.63 -1.53 -3.31
C GLY A 656 19.15 -1.42 -3.73
N GLY A 657 18.22 -1.92 -2.92
CA GLY A 657 16.77 -1.85 -3.13
C GLY A 657 16.05 -1.18 -1.96
N ALA A 658 14.73 -1.40 -1.89
CA ALA A 658 13.88 -0.95 -0.79
C ALA A 658 14.02 -1.86 0.44
N SER A 659 13.54 -1.37 1.58
CA SER A 659 13.39 -2.17 2.80
C SER A 659 11.96 -2.67 2.93
N TYR A 660 11.76 -3.73 3.69
CA TYR A 660 10.44 -4.31 3.93
C TYR A 660 10.28 -4.71 5.38
N PHE A 661 9.08 -4.58 5.93
CA PHE A 661 8.75 -5.05 7.28
C PHE A 661 7.60 -6.06 7.27
N VAL A 662 7.60 -6.97 8.22
CA VAL A 662 6.47 -7.87 8.47
C VAL A 662 5.31 -7.07 9.05
N ALA A 663 4.18 -7.05 8.36
CA ALA A 663 3.03 -6.22 8.72
C ALA A 663 1.90 -6.98 9.44
N ASP A 664 2.04 -8.29 9.60
CA ASP A 664 1.04 -9.17 10.21
C ASP A 664 1.42 -9.61 11.63
N SER A 665 0.44 -10.17 12.34
CA SER A 665 0.64 -10.93 13.55
C SER A 665 0.83 -12.42 13.22
N VAL A 666 2.07 -12.86 13.08
CA VAL A 666 2.38 -14.24 12.66
C VAL A 666 2.24 -15.23 13.82
N ALA A 667 1.17 -16.04 13.81
CA ALA A 667 0.87 -16.99 14.88
C ALA A 667 1.62 -18.33 14.79
N GLY A 668 2.04 -18.74 13.59
CA GLY A 668 2.79 -19.99 13.36
C GLY A 668 3.68 -19.95 12.13
N ALA A 669 4.94 -20.40 12.27
CA ALA A 669 5.88 -20.50 11.16
C ALA A 669 5.40 -21.53 10.13
N ASN A 670 5.49 -21.18 8.83
CA ASN A 670 5.00 -21.97 7.68
C ASN A 670 3.49 -22.28 7.68
N THR A 671 2.70 -21.79 8.64
CA THR A 671 1.25 -22.05 8.72
C THR A 671 0.39 -20.81 8.70
N SER A 672 0.93 -19.68 9.18
CA SER A 672 0.27 -18.37 9.12
C SER A 672 0.88 -17.53 8.01
N ALA A 673 0.07 -16.66 7.40
CA ALA A 673 0.52 -15.69 6.42
C ALA A 673 1.66 -14.83 6.96
N VAL A 674 2.62 -14.51 6.08
CA VAL A 674 3.67 -13.52 6.34
C VAL A 674 3.62 -12.48 5.24
N ASN A 675 2.87 -11.41 5.43
CA ASN A 675 2.79 -10.33 4.46
C ASN A 675 3.81 -9.23 4.78
N PHE A 676 4.59 -8.86 3.78
CA PHE A 676 5.54 -7.76 3.86
C PHE A 676 4.95 -6.48 3.28
N ARG A 677 5.29 -5.35 3.89
CA ARG A 677 5.07 -4.00 3.34
C ARG A 677 6.41 -3.32 3.13
N GLU A 678 6.47 -2.42 2.16
CA GLU A 678 7.66 -1.58 1.96
C GLU A 678 7.88 -0.70 3.20
N ASP A 679 9.13 -0.50 3.57
CA ASP A 679 9.57 0.21 4.77
C ASP A 679 10.52 1.35 4.41
N VAL A 680 10.61 2.33 5.31
CA VAL A 680 11.50 3.47 5.17
C VAL A 680 12.78 3.22 5.99
N VAL A 681 13.93 3.40 5.35
CA VAL A 681 15.23 3.29 6.01
C VAL A 681 15.51 4.54 6.83
N ASN A 682 15.71 4.39 8.13
CA ASN A 682 15.98 5.50 9.06
C ASN A 682 14.89 6.58 9.02
N PRO A 683 13.62 6.22 9.26
CA PRO A 683 12.51 7.13 9.04
C PRO A 683 12.54 8.32 9.99
N ASP A 684 12.21 9.49 9.46
CA ASP A 684 11.75 10.59 10.29
C ASP A 684 10.37 10.25 10.85
N VAL A 685 10.19 10.43 12.16
CA VAL A 685 8.92 10.26 12.87
C VAL A 685 8.56 11.57 13.57
N ALA A 686 7.36 12.07 13.32
CA ALA A 686 6.91 13.32 13.91
C ALA A 686 5.47 13.25 14.40
N LEU A 687 5.23 13.83 15.59
CA LEU A 687 3.90 14.06 16.15
C LEU A 687 3.74 15.56 16.41
N LEU A 688 2.88 16.21 15.65
CA LEU A 688 2.74 17.66 15.65
C LEU A 688 1.30 18.08 15.89
N ILE A 689 1.07 19.17 16.62
CA ILE A 689 -0.23 19.81 16.74
C ILE A 689 -0.32 20.89 15.67
N ASN A 690 -1.38 20.89 14.86
CA ASN A 690 -1.55 21.84 13.76
C ASN A 690 -2.66 22.89 14.01
N GLU A 691 -3.43 22.74 15.08
CA GLU A 691 -4.48 23.67 15.49
C GLU A 691 -4.22 24.33 16.86
N THR A 692 -4.69 25.57 17.01
CA THR A 692 -4.53 26.30 18.28
C THR A 692 -5.52 25.81 19.32
N GLY A 693 -5.08 25.76 20.58
CA GLY A 693 -5.89 25.41 21.74
C GLY A 693 -6.05 23.91 21.97
N VAL A 694 -5.45 23.07 21.13
CA VAL A 694 -5.47 21.62 21.25
C VAL A 694 -4.61 21.18 22.45
N MET A 695 -5.16 20.25 23.24
CA MET A 695 -4.50 19.57 24.35
C MET A 695 -4.46 18.07 24.09
N VAL A 696 -3.27 17.52 23.82
CA VAL A 696 -3.03 16.09 23.63
C VAL A 696 -2.72 15.47 24.99
N ALA A 697 -3.69 14.73 25.53
CA ALA A 697 -3.59 14.10 26.85
C ALA A 697 -3.02 12.67 26.82
N ASN A 698 -2.76 12.13 25.64
CA ASN A 698 -2.17 10.82 25.45
C ASN A 698 -0.73 10.79 25.97
N ASP A 699 -0.37 9.73 26.70
CA ASP A 699 1.03 9.41 26.97
C ASP A 699 1.74 9.04 25.65
N ILE A 700 3.02 9.35 25.56
CA ILE A 700 3.84 9.22 24.35
C ILE A 700 5.05 8.36 24.65
N ASP A 701 5.12 7.22 24.00
CA ASP A 701 6.27 6.33 24.04
C ASP A 701 7.18 6.60 22.83
N ILE A 702 8.48 6.66 23.11
CA ILE A 702 9.54 6.91 22.12
C ILE A 702 10.39 5.65 22.05
N ASN A 703 10.50 5.09 20.85
CA ASN A 703 11.36 3.94 20.58
C ASN A 703 12.63 4.37 19.84
N ALA A 704 13.79 3.84 20.26
CA ALA A 704 15.08 4.08 19.59
C ALA A 704 15.28 3.23 18.32
N THR A 705 14.21 3.05 17.53
CA THR A 705 14.12 2.02 16.48
C THR A 705 14.23 2.58 15.06
N ASN A 706 14.05 3.90 14.87
CA ASN A 706 14.17 4.57 13.57
C ASN A 706 15.61 4.92 13.16
N GLY A 707 16.62 4.30 13.77
CA GLY A 707 18.03 4.49 13.42
C GLY A 707 18.48 5.95 13.45
N THR A 708 19.04 6.45 12.34
CA THR A 708 19.51 7.84 12.23
C THR A 708 18.41 8.86 11.90
N GLY A 709 17.17 8.40 11.70
CA GLY A 709 16.03 9.28 11.45
C GLY A 709 15.72 10.16 12.65
N THR A 710 15.08 11.30 12.39
CA THR A 710 14.70 12.25 13.44
C THR A 710 13.44 11.80 14.16
N THR A 711 13.31 12.22 15.42
CA THR A 711 12.07 12.08 16.20
C THR A 711 11.66 13.47 16.67
N SER A 712 10.48 13.93 16.26
CA SER A 712 10.03 15.30 16.53
C SER A 712 8.67 15.35 17.23
N LEU A 713 8.56 16.24 18.21
CA LEU A 713 7.32 16.59 18.91
C LEU A 713 7.12 18.10 18.86
N GLY A 714 5.89 18.56 18.72
CA GLY A 714 5.62 19.99 18.90
C GLY A 714 4.50 20.55 18.05
N GLY A 715 4.71 21.75 17.52
CA GLY A 715 3.76 22.44 16.66
C GLY A 715 4.12 22.27 15.19
N ALA A 716 3.10 22.03 14.36
CA ALA A 716 3.27 22.00 12.92
C ALA A 716 3.74 23.37 12.39
N PRO A 717 4.43 23.45 11.24
CA PRO A 717 4.87 24.71 10.65
C PRO A 717 3.72 25.69 10.36
N SER A 718 2.49 25.18 10.20
CA SER A 718 1.25 25.96 10.04
C SER A 718 0.81 26.67 11.33
N LEU A 719 1.15 26.13 12.50
CA LEU A 719 0.80 26.68 13.81
C LEU A 719 1.75 27.85 14.16
N THR A 720 1.39 29.05 13.71
CA THR A 720 2.22 30.27 13.86
C THR A 720 1.73 31.24 14.94
N THR A 721 0.54 31.01 15.50
CA THR A 721 -0.05 31.82 16.57
C THR A 721 -0.81 30.95 17.57
N GLY A 722 -1.01 31.45 18.79
CA GLY A 722 -1.76 30.74 19.83
C GLY A 722 -0.90 29.74 20.59
N THR A 723 -1.56 28.88 21.36
CA THR A 723 -0.92 27.88 22.23
C THR A 723 -1.42 26.48 21.90
N ALA A 724 -0.59 25.48 22.15
CA ALA A 724 -0.94 24.06 22.08
C ALA A 724 -0.27 23.31 23.24
N GLU A 725 -0.80 22.18 23.67
CA GLU A 725 -0.31 21.47 24.85
C GLU A 725 -0.21 19.95 24.63
N PHE A 726 0.90 19.36 25.07
CA PHE A 726 1.04 17.93 25.34
C PHE A 726 1.06 17.73 26.86
N SER A 727 0.02 17.10 27.40
CA SER A 727 -0.13 16.90 28.85
C SER A 727 0.15 15.48 29.33
N GLY A 728 0.22 14.50 28.42
CA GLY A 728 0.68 13.15 28.74
C GLY A 728 2.19 13.06 28.88
N ASP A 729 2.67 12.05 29.62
CA ASP A 729 4.09 11.82 29.83
C ASP A 729 4.79 11.36 28.55
N VAL A 730 6.07 11.70 28.38
CA VAL A 730 6.91 11.28 27.25
C VAL A 730 8.04 10.39 27.77
N VAL A 731 8.12 9.15 27.28
CA VAL A 731 9.04 8.15 27.83
C VAL A 731 9.86 7.51 26.71
N LEU A 732 11.19 7.52 26.84
CA LEU A 732 12.07 6.67 26.03
C LEU A 732 11.99 5.23 26.57
N GLN A 733 11.54 4.30 25.75
CA GLN A 733 11.34 2.90 26.12
C GLN A 733 12.63 2.08 26.07
N ASP A 734 12.74 1.10 26.98
CA ASP A 734 13.75 0.03 26.98
C ASP A 734 13.26 -1.09 26.05
N VAL A 735 13.64 -0.99 24.77
CA VAL A 735 13.20 -1.95 23.74
C VAL A 735 13.99 -3.25 23.85
N ILE A 736 15.26 -3.18 24.27
CA ILE A 736 16.14 -4.34 24.43
C ILE A 736 16.78 -4.34 25.82
N GLY A 737 16.18 -5.08 26.74
CA GLY A 737 16.67 -5.17 28.12
C GLY A 737 18.18 -5.39 28.25
N GLY A 738 18.85 -4.41 28.87
CA GLY A 738 20.29 -4.43 29.15
C GLY A 738 21.19 -3.91 28.01
N VAL A 739 20.61 -3.37 26.95
CA VAL A 739 21.29 -2.56 25.94
C VAL A 739 20.96 -1.10 26.23
N GLN A 740 21.95 -0.22 26.10
CA GLN A 740 21.69 1.22 26.22
C GLN A 740 21.06 1.72 24.92
N GLU A 741 19.82 2.19 25.00
CA GLU A 741 19.18 2.94 23.94
C GLU A 741 19.43 4.43 24.10
N ALA A 742 19.80 5.11 23.02
CA ALA A 742 20.01 6.54 23.01
C ALA A 742 19.16 7.19 21.93
N LYS A 743 18.32 8.16 22.33
CA LYS A 743 17.51 8.91 21.37
C LYS A 743 17.50 10.40 21.66
N THR A 744 17.47 11.18 20.58
CA THR A 744 17.26 12.62 20.64
C THR A 744 15.86 12.96 20.14
N VAL A 745 15.08 13.65 20.97
CA VAL A 745 13.77 14.21 20.59
C VAL A 745 13.94 15.69 20.25
N ILE A 746 13.44 16.08 19.08
CA ILE A 746 13.42 17.46 18.62
C ILE A 746 12.08 18.07 19.00
N LEU A 747 12.11 19.12 19.83
CA LEU A 747 10.94 19.93 20.15
C LEU A 747 10.84 21.07 19.15
N THR A 748 9.70 21.19 18.46
CA THR A 748 9.48 22.21 17.43
C THR A 748 8.33 23.15 17.80
N SER A 749 8.48 24.39 17.37
CA SER A 749 7.40 25.37 17.41
C SER A 749 7.66 26.48 16.40
N ALA A 750 6.61 26.91 15.72
CA ALA A 750 6.60 28.09 14.86
C ALA A 750 5.87 29.29 15.49
N THR A 751 5.34 29.17 16.72
CA THR A 751 4.64 30.23 17.44
C THR A 751 5.64 31.11 18.22
N PRO A 752 5.90 32.37 17.80
CA PRO A 752 6.94 33.20 18.40
C PRO A 752 6.45 33.99 19.63
N THR A 753 5.15 33.94 19.94
CA THR A 753 4.51 34.65 21.05
C THR A 753 3.94 33.66 22.07
N ASP A 754 3.55 34.19 23.23
CA ASP A 754 2.92 33.43 24.32
C ASP A 754 3.81 32.27 24.80
N GLU A 755 3.20 31.21 25.33
CA GLU A 755 3.93 29.99 25.76
C GLU A 755 4.22 29.03 24.60
N GLY A 756 3.70 29.32 23.41
CA GLY A 756 3.84 28.49 22.22
C GLY A 756 3.33 27.06 22.42
N VAL A 757 4.20 26.07 22.27
CA VAL A 757 3.84 24.66 22.52
C VAL A 757 4.30 24.25 23.90
N THR A 758 3.36 23.92 24.77
CA THR A 758 3.61 23.55 26.17
C THR A 758 3.66 22.03 26.33
N PHE A 759 4.64 21.53 27.07
CA PHE A 759 4.70 20.16 27.55
C PHE A 759 4.53 20.18 29.07
N SER A 760 3.36 19.74 29.54
CA SER A 760 3.04 19.66 30.97
C SER A 760 3.21 18.25 31.54
N GLY A 761 3.20 17.24 30.69
CA GLY A 761 3.75 15.92 31.01
C GLY A 761 5.27 15.97 31.19
N SER A 762 5.80 14.94 31.86
CA SER A 762 7.23 14.79 32.14
C SER A 762 7.96 14.05 31.02
N PHE A 763 9.24 14.36 30.81
CA PHE A 763 10.13 13.55 29.96
C PHE A 763 10.97 12.61 30.84
N SER A 764 11.01 11.32 30.50
CA SER A 764 11.74 10.31 31.27
C SER A 764 12.29 9.17 30.40
N GLU A 765 13.10 8.30 30.99
CA GLU A 765 13.50 7.01 30.42
C GLU A 765 12.88 5.86 31.22
N ALA A 766 12.60 4.74 30.55
CA ALA A 766 12.06 3.54 31.19
C ALA A 766 13.10 2.86 32.10
N ASP A 767 14.35 2.70 31.62
CA ASP A 767 15.46 2.26 32.47
C ASP A 767 16.18 3.47 33.10
N THR A 768 16.31 3.48 34.42
CA THR A 768 16.82 4.64 35.18
C THR A 768 17.96 4.25 36.12
N GLY A 769 19.03 5.05 36.15
CA GLY A 769 20.14 4.82 37.08
C GLY A 769 21.49 5.47 36.73
N GLY A 770 21.65 5.98 35.51
CA GLY A 770 22.91 6.56 35.00
C GLY A 770 24.06 5.56 34.86
N GLY A 771 23.76 4.25 34.80
CA GLY A 771 24.67 3.16 34.45
C GLY A 771 25.02 3.14 32.96
N ALA A 772 25.96 2.25 32.59
CA ALA A 772 26.43 2.13 31.20
C ALA A 772 25.45 1.39 30.27
N THR A 773 24.40 0.80 30.84
CA THR A 773 23.32 0.09 30.14
C THR A 773 22.03 0.88 30.13
N ASP A 774 21.98 1.99 30.85
CA ASP A 774 20.76 2.76 31.06
C ASP A 774 20.54 3.70 29.88
N ASP A 775 19.28 3.91 29.55
CA ASP A 775 18.91 4.67 28.37
C ASP A 775 19.22 6.17 28.51
N ILE A 776 19.38 6.83 27.37
CA ILE A 776 19.73 8.25 27.29
C ILE A 776 18.75 8.95 26.36
N LEU A 777 17.80 9.68 26.96
CA LEU A 777 16.96 10.64 26.25
C LEU A 777 17.62 12.02 26.23
N SER A 778 17.87 12.54 25.03
CA SER A 778 18.35 13.91 24.80
C SER A 778 17.25 14.77 24.17
N ILE A 779 17.25 16.06 24.46
CA ILE A 779 16.25 17.00 23.92
C ILE A 779 16.93 18.10 23.11
N ILE A 780 16.42 18.41 21.92
CA ILE A 780 16.81 19.60 21.17
C ILE A 780 15.59 20.47 20.90
N LYS A 781 15.62 21.72 21.35
CA LYS A 781 14.65 22.74 20.91
C LYS A 781 15.13 23.36 19.59
N GLN A 782 14.29 23.24 18.56
CA GLN A 782 14.47 23.82 17.22
C GLN A 782 13.27 24.69 16.81
N GLY A 783 13.41 25.39 15.68
CA GLY A 783 12.40 26.32 15.17
C GLY A 783 12.41 27.67 15.88
N ALA A 784 11.92 28.70 15.21
CA ALA A 784 11.97 30.08 15.69
C ALA A 784 10.98 30.37 16.84
N GLY A 785 9.99 29.50 17.06
CA GLY A 785 8.95 29.69 18.07
C GLY A 785 9.37 29.32 19.49
N THR A 786 8.39 29.37 20.39
CA THR A 786 8.53 29.06 21.82
C THR A 786 8.05 27.64 22.11
N VAL A 787 8.82 26.90 22.89
CA VAL A 787 8.38 25.68 23.58
C VAL A 787 8.48 25.93 25.08
N THR A 788 7.46 25.50 25.83
CA THR A 788 7.40 25.66 27.29
C THR A 788 7.38 24.30 27.96
N LEU A 789 8.24 24.07 28.95
CA LEU A 789 8.26 22.87 29.77
C LEU A 789 7.75 23.20 31.17
N THR A 790 6.65 22.56 31.59
CA THR A 790 6.08 22.73 32.95
C THR A 790 6.09 21.44 33.76
N GLY A 791 6.23 20.28 33.11
CA GLY A 791 6.37 18.97 33.75
C GLY A 791 7.70 18.78 34.48
N GLU A 792 7.75 17.77 35.35
CA GLU A 792 8.95 17.39 36.13
C GLU A 792 9.66 16.20 35.49
N SER A 793 10.52 16.50 34.54
CA SER A 793 11.33 15.52 33.80
C SER A 793 12.46 14.92 34.63
N THR A 794 12.75 13.64 34.39
CA THR A 794 13.82 12.88 35.07
C THR A 794 14.96 12.45 34.14
N TYR A 795 14.87 12.76 32.84
CA TYR A 795 15.87 12.30 31.88
C TYR A 795 17.31 12.74 32.18
N THR A 796 18.28 11.96 31.73
CA THR A 796 19.70 12.12 32.06
C THR A 796 20.53 12.69 30.91
N GLY A 797 20.05 12.57 29.67
CA GLY A 797 20.71 13.15 28.50
C GLY A 797 20.66 14.69 28.44
N PRO A 798 21.48 15.32 27.59
CA PRO A 798 21.56 16.77 27.48
C PRO A 798 20.31 17.41 26.85
N THR A 799 20.10 18.68 27.15
CA THR A 799 19.14 19.57 26.47
C THR A 799 19.91 20.61 25.65
N THR A 800 19.59 20.78 24.37
CA THR A 800 20.17 21.85 23.54
C THR A 800 19.09 22.78 23.02
N VAL A 801 19.23 24.08 23.28
CA VAL A 801 18.39 25.12 22.68
C VAL A 801 19.14 25.69 21.49
N SER A 802 18.83 25.16 20.31
CA SER A 802 19.53 25.53 19.06
C SER A 802 18.90 26.73 18.35
N ALA A 803 17.59 26.94 18.52
CA ALA A 803 16.86 28.07 17.96
C ALA A 803 15.57 28.39 18.74
N GLY A 804 15.10 29.64 18.59
CA GLY A 804 13.88 30.12 19.23
C GLY A 804 14.00 30.20 20.74
N THR A 805 12.89 29.98 21.45
CA THR A 805 12.83 30.10 22.92
C THR A 805 12.44 28.76 23.55
N LEU A 806 13.18 28.34 24.58
CA LEU A 806 12.75 27.31 25.54
C LEU A 806 12.40 27.98 26.86
N LEU A 807 11.15 27.89 27.32
CA LEU A 807 10.72 28.37 28.63
C LEU A 807 10.66 27.21 29.62
N VAL A 808 11.35 27.34 30.75
CA VAL A 808 11.30 26.38 31.87
C VAL A 808 10.39 26.96 32.95
N ASN A 809 9.19 26.41 33.11
CA ASN A 809 8.11 26.98 33.91
C ASN A 809 7.50 25.99 34.93
N ASN A 810 8.26 24.97 35.37
CA ASN A 810 7.84 24.02 36.42
C ASN A 810 7.92 24.60 37.86
N SER A 811 7.56 25.89 38.03
CA SER A 811 7.88 26.70 39.23
C SER A 811 7.15 26.33 40.52
N ASN A 812 6.17 25.42 40.47
CA ASN A 812 5.39 25.00 41.65
C ASN A 812 6.15 24.03 42.57
N VAL A 813 7.35 23.56 42.18
CA VAL A 813 8.06 22.49 42.90
C VAL A 813 9.52 22.85 43.18
N ILE A 814 9.94 22.64 44.42
CA ILE A 814 11.24 23.09 44.95
C ILE A 814 12.40 22.18 44.47
N SER A 815 12.12 20.92 44.12
CA SER A 815 13.14 19.90 43.79
C SER A 815 13.06 19.31 42.38
N GLY A 816 11.92 19.38 41.69
CA GLY A 816 11.75 18.82 40.34
C GLY A 816 12.43 19.65 39.26
N SER A 817 12.87 19.02 38.17
CA SER A 817 13.48 19.72 37.03
C SER A 817 12.62 19.63 35.78
N ALA A 818 12.49 20.71 35.01
CA ALA A 818 11.86 20.63 33.70
C ALA A 818 12.74 19.95 32.63
N THR A 819 14.07 20.02 32.78
CA THR A 819 15.05 19.57 31.78
C THR A 819 15.90 18.40 32.28
N GLY A 820 15.41 17.63 33.25
CA GLY A 820 16.14 16.50 33.80
C GLY A 820 17.47 16.89 34.48
N SER A 821 18.45 15.99 34.43
CA SER A 821 19.74 16.11 35.12
C SER A 821 20.94 16.42 34.20
N GLY A 822 20.76 16.28 32.88
CA GLY A 822 21.80 16.53 31.89
C GLY A 822 22.21 18.00 31.72
N LEU A 823 23.28 18.23 30.95
CA LEU A 823 23.73 19.59 30.61
C LEU A 823 22.71 20.28 29.70
N VAL A 824 22.35 21.52 30.03
CA VAL A 824 21.58 22.40 29.16
C VAL A 824 22.52 23.35 28.42
N THR A 825 22.50 23.31 27.09
CA THR A 825 23.30 24.21 26.22
C THR A 825 22.39 25.16 25.46
N VAL A 826 22.70 26.45 25.46
CA VAL A 826 21.98 27.47 24.69
C VAL A 826 22.93 28.01 23.63
N GLU A 827 22.56 27.81 22.37
CA GLU A 827 23.37 28.20 21.23
C GLU A 827 23.10 29.64 20.77
N SER A 828 23.94 30.10 19.85
CA SER A 828 23.89 31.42 19.25
C SER A 828 22.53 31.71 18.58
N GLY A 829 21.85 32.78 19.04
CA GLY A 829 20.54 33.20 18.54
C GLY A 829 19.35 32.53 19.24
N ALA A 830 19.59 31.57 20.15
CA ALA A 830 18.56 30.93 20.95
C ALA A 830 18.35 31.64 22.29
N THR A 831 17.19 31.40 22.91
CA THR A 831 16.82 31.93 24.22
C THR A 831 16.37 30.80 25.16
N LEU A 832 16.96 30.74 26.35
CA LEU A 832 16.46 29.96 27.48
C LEU A 832 15.84 30.93 28.48
N GLY A 833 14.61 30.69 28.90
CA GLY A 833 13.92 31.53 29.87
C GLY A 833 13.02 30.77 30.81
N GLY A 834 12.11 31.49 31.46
CA GLY A 834 11.13 30.95 32.37
C GLY A 834 11.42 31.24 33.85
N ILE A 835 10.58 30.66 34.71
CA ILE A 835 10.56 30.88 36.16
C ILE A 835 10.69 29.58 36.98
N GLY A 836 11.09 28.50 36.33
CA GLY A 836 11.17 27.15 36.88
C GLY A 836 12.56 26.76 37.36
N ARG A 837 12.80 25.44 37.43
CA ARG A 837 14.03 24.81 37.89
C ARG A 837 14.63 23.89 36.82
N ILE A 838 15.91 24.11 36.54
CA ILE A 838 16.80 23.26 35.75
C ILE A 838 17.65 22.43 36.72
N GLY A 839 17.71 21.11 36.55
CA GLY A 839 18.41 20.22 37.47
C GLY A 839 19.92 20.20 37.22
N GLY A 840 20.30 20.09 35.95
CA GLY A 840 21.69 20.08 35.50
C GLY A 840 22.39 21.44 35.50
N SER A 841 23.59 21.45 34.93
CA SER A 841 24.32 22.69 34.65
C SER A 841 23.80 23.35 33.36
N VAL A 842 24.00 24.65 33.22
CA VAL A 842 23.60 25.43 32.04
C VAL A 842 24.83 26.10 31.44
N ALA A 843 25.00 26.02 30.12
CA ALA A 843 25.99 26.76 29.36
C ALA A 843 25.29 27.62 28.30
N VAL A 844 25.54 28.92 28.32
CA VAL A 844 24.99 29.88 27.35
C VAL A 844 26.14 30.42 26.53
N VAL A 845 26.22 30.05 25.25
CA VAL A 845 27.38 30.36 24.40
C VAL A 845 26.91 30.85 23.04
N GLY A 846 27.19 32.13 22.77
CA GLY A 846 26.86 32.78 21.52
C GLY A 846 28.03 32.81 20.54
N THR A 847 27.83 33.57 19.46
CA THR A 847 28.91 33.92 18.53
C THR A 847 28.90 35.42 18.29
N ALA A 848 30.03 35.98 17.84
CA ALA A 848 30.13 37.41 17.58
C ALA A 848 29.04 37.89 16.61
N GLY A 849 28.17 38.79 17.08
CA GLY A 849 27.05 39.34 16.30
C GLY A 849 25.75 38.53 16.35
N ASN A 850 25.74 37.37 17.03
CA ASN A 850 24.53 36.58 17.27
C ASN A 850 24.58 35.98 18.70
N LEU A 851 24.00 36.71 19.66
CA LEU A 851 24.11 36.39 21.07
C LEU A 851 23.28 35.15 21.44
N ALA A 852 23.75 34.34 22.36
CA ALA A 852 22.93 33.34 23.05
C ALA A 852 22.32 33.98 24.30
N THR A 853 21.04 33.70 24.57
CA THR A 853 20.26 34.50 25.52
C THR A 853 19.75 33.68 26.70
N LEU A 854 19.97 34.17 27.92
CA LEU A 854 19.28 33.75 29.14
C LEU A 854 18.29 34.84 29.55
N SER A 855 17.01 34.52 29.67
CA SER A 855 15.96 35.48 30.00
C SER A 855 15.09 34.91 31.12
N PRO A 856 15.51 34.98 32.40
CA PRO A 856 14.60 34.70 33.53
C PRO A 856 13.31 35.50 33.37
N GLY A 857 12.18 34.89 33.77
CA GLY A 857 10.84 35.45 33.53
C GLY A 857 10.09 34.71 32.41
N THR A 858 8.77 34.91 32.32
CA THR A 858 7.88 34.21 31.36
C THR A 858 6.80 35.15 30.83
N PRO A 859 6.37 35.08 29.56
CA PRO A 859 5.26 35.88 29.03
C PRO A 859 3.91 35.66 29.74
N SER A 860 3.76 34.57 30.50
CA SER A 860 2.48 34.14 31.10
C SER A 860 2.15 34.70 32.48
N THR A 861 3.08 35.40 33.16
CA THR A 861 2.73 36.15 34.38
C THR A 861 2.32 37.57 34.03
N THR A 862 1.45 38.18 34.86
CA THR A 862 0.87 39.52 34.62
C THR A 862 1.92 40.61 34.33
N ASP A 863 3.19 40.42 34.76
CA ASP A 863 4.30 41.36 34.55
C ASP A 863 5.56 40.68 33.96
N GLY A 864 5.45 39.41 33.57
CA GLY A 864 6.53 38.60 33.02
C GLY A 864 7.72 38.25 33.92
N ILE A 865 7.72 38.76 35.15
CA ILE A 865 8.86 38.71 36.07
C ILE A 865 8.90 37.42 36.90
N GLY A 866 10.09 36.83 37.12
CA GLY A 866 10.27 35.77 38.11
C GLY A 866 11.69 35.22 38.29
N THR A 867 11.80 34.08 38.99
CA THR A 867 13.08 33.50 39.38
C THR A 867 13.35 32.20 38.61
N LEU A 868 14.44 32.16 37.83
CA LEU A 868 14.93 30.92 37.20
C LEU A 868 15.99 30.27 38.09
N THR A 869 15.82 28.99 38.43
CA THR A 869 16.75 28.25 39.28
C THR A 869 17.55 27.23 38.48
N VAL A 870 18.88 27.30 38.56
CA VAL A 870 19.83 26.32 38.02
C VAL A 870 20.40 25.50 39.19
N GLY A 871 20.08 24.21 39.22
CA GLY A 871 20.52 23.27 40.24
C GLY A 871 22.02 22.98 40.19
N GLY A 872 22.60 22.99 38.98
CA GLY A 872 24.04 22.89 38.74
C GLY A 872 24.76 24.23 38.67
N ASN A 873 25.82 24.28 37.86
CA ASN A 873 26.57 25.51 37.58
C ASN A 873 25.97 26.25 36.38
N LEU A 874 26.14 27.57 36.34
CA LEU A 874 25.78 28.40 35.19
C LEU A 874 27.05 28.98 34.56
N GLU A 875 27.25 28.72 33.27
CA GLU A 875 28.27 29.34 32.44
C GLU A 875 27.62 30.34 31.48
N LEU A 876 27.97 31.62 31.65
CA LEU A 876 27.71 32.68 30.70
C LEU A 876 28.98 32.82 29.84
N GLY A 877 29.05 32.05 28.77
CA GLY A 877 30.21 31.94 27.89
C GLY A 877 30.33 33.10 26.90
N GLU A 878 31.20 32.94 25.89
CA GLU A 878 31.45 33.96 24.87
C GLU A 878 30.14 34.46 24.23
N TYR A 879 29.99 35.77 24.07
CA TYR A 879 28.86 36.42 23.40
C TYR A 879 27.48 35.98 23.94
N SER A 880 27.40 35.71 25.24
CA SER A 880 26.13 35.47 25.94
C SER A 880 25.49 36.78 26.41
N GLN A 881 24.16 36.77 26.60
CA GLN A 881 23.43 37.85 27.22
C GLN A 881 22.44 37.31 28.25
N THR A 882 22.34 37.98 29.40
CA THR A 882 21.24 37.78 30.35
C THR A 882 20.33 39.00 30.39
N LEU A 883 19.03 38.80 30.23
CA LEU A 883 18.02 39.87 30.32
C LEU A 883 17.31 39.82 31.67
N PHE A 884 17.20 40.97 32.32
CA PHE A 884 16.51 41.15 33.58
C PHE A 884 15.46 42.25 33.49
N THR A 885 14.22 41.93 33.80
CA THR A 885 13.10 42.87 33.86
C THR A 885 12.87 43.31 35.30
N LEU A 886 12.69 44.62 35.50
CA LEU A 886 12.41 45.20 36.82
C LEU A 886 10.99 45.77 36.85
N GLY A 887 10.18 45.31 37.80
CA GLY A 887 8.77 45.73 37.98
C GLY A 887 8.52 46.58 39.23
N GLY A 888 9.46 46.63 40.16
CA GLY A 888 9.34 47.41 41.39
C GLY A 888 10.35 46.99 42.45
N ASN A 889 10.41 47.68 43.58
CA ASN A 889 11.36 47.36 44.65
C ASN A 889 11.28 45.88 45.10
N GLY A 890 12.34 45.11 44.86
CA GLY A 890 12.39 43.66 45.14
C GLY A 890 11.52 42.79 44.22
N PHE A 891 10.93 43.37 43.18
CA PHE A 891 10.15 42.67 42.15
C PHE A 891 10.90 42.78 40.82
N ASN A 892 11.72 41.77 40.55
CA ASN A 892 12.58 41.70 39.39
C ASN A 892 12.86 40.25 38.99
N ASP A 893 13.32 40.09 37.76
CA ASP A 893 13.86 38.83 37.31
C ASP A 893 15.10 38.46 38.09
N GLN A 894 15.23 37.18 38.43
CA GLN A 894 16.35 36.66 39.20
C GLN A 894 16.83 35.32 38.64
N VAL A 895 18.14 35.09 38.67
CA VAL A 895 18.74 33.77 38.46
C VAL A 895 19.36 33.26 39.75
N VAL A 896 19.04 32.02 40.13
CA VAL A 896 19.66 31.32 41.26
C VAL A 896 20.51 30.18 40.71
N THR A 897 21.77 30.05 41.12
CA THR A 897 22.68 29.03 40.58
C THR A 897 23.72 28.53 41.59
N GLY A 898 24.38 27.41 41.28
CA GLY A 898 25.58 26.93 41.95
C GLY A 898 26.78 27.86 41.73
N THR A 899 27.77 27.42 40.96
CA THR A 899 28.88 28.29 40.55
C THR A 899 28.48 29.07 39.31
N LEU A 900 28.61 30.40 39.36
CA LEU A 900 28.46 31.28 38.21
C LEU A 900 29.83 31.49 37.54
N THR A 901 29.95 31.14 36.27
CA THR A 901 31.11 31.40 35.42
C THR A 901 30.76 32.45 34.38
N VAL A 902 31.60 33.48 34.20
CA VAL A 902 31.30 34.63 33.32
C VAL A 902 32.48 34.94 32.41
N ASP A 903 32.25 34.90 31.10
CA ASP A 903 33.19 35.34 30.08
C ASP A 903 33.25 36.88 29.97
N PRO A 904 34.40 37.50 29.64
CA PRO A 904 34.50 38.95 29.46
C PRO A 904 33.57 39.56 28.42
N SER A 905 33.04 38.78 27.48
CA SER A 905 32.08 39.24 26.48
C SER A 905 30.61 39.03 26.84
N ALA A 906 30.31 38.43 28.00
CA ALA A 906 28.94 38.23 28.47
C ALA A 906 28.30 39.55 28.91
N ILE A 907 27.06 39.82 28.47
CA ILE A 907 26.34 41.08 28.71
C ILE A 907 25.19 40.87 29.71
N PHE A 908 25.03 41.80 30.65
CA PHE A 908 23.89 41.83 31.59
C PHE A 908 22.97 43.00 31.23
N LYS A 909 21.84 42.72 30.60
CA LYS A 909 20.92 43.75 30.13
C LYS A 909 19.71 43.88 31.06
N VAL A 910 19.50 45.08 31.57
CA VAL A 910 18.37 45.39 32.45
C VAL A 910 17.31 46.15 31.66
N LEU A 911 16.06 45.77 31.84
CA LEU A 911 14.87 46.35 31.25
C LEU A 911 13.92 46.79 32.35
N PHE A 912 13.09 47.80 32.07
CA PHE A 912 11.95 48.11 32.91
C PHE A 912 10.71 47.44 32.36
N ASP A 913 9.93 46.85 33.26
CA ASP A 913 8.55 46.53 32.95
C ASP A 913 7.77 47.83 32.64
N LEU A 914 6.79 47.72 31.75
CA LEU A 914 5.99 48.85 31.27
C LEU A 914 5.19 49.53 32.40
N THR A 915 4.90 48.83 33.49
CA THR A 915 4.18 49.39 34.65
C THR A 915 5.09 50.07 35.67
N TYR A 916 6.40 49.84 35.59
CA TYR A 916 7.37 50.40 36.53
C TYR A 916 7.82 51.83 36.17
N GLU A 917 7.88 52.20 34.90
CA GLU A 917 8.09 53.60 34.45
C GLU A 917 6.72 54.33 34.45
N PRO A 918 6.36 55.19 35.44
CA PRO A 918 7.16 56.28 36.04
C PRO A 918 7.37 56.22 37.57
N ASN A 919 7.25 55.03 38.18
CA ASN A 919 7.20 54.79 39.62
C ASN A 919 8.56 54.52 40.28
N VAL A 920 9.67 54.76 39.57
CA VAL A 920 11.03 54.52 40.02
C VAL A 920 11.40 55.40 41.23
N MET A 921 11.85 54.80 42.34
CA MET A 921 12.18 55.52 43.59
C MET A 921 13.61 55.30 44.10
N ILE A 922 14.11 56.25 44.89
CA ILE A 922 15.36 56.06 45.66
C ILE A 922 15.14 54.94 46.68
N GLY A 923 16.08 54.00 46.74
CA GLY A 923 16.05 52.87 47.66
C GLY A 923 15.52 51.59 47.04
N ASP A 924 14.96 51.65 45.82
CA ASP A 924 14.57 50.45 45.09
C ASP A 924 15.81 49.58 44.87
N THR A 925 15.69 48.31 45.26
CA THR A 925 16.79 47.34 45.26
C THR A 925 16.34 46.09 44.53
N PHE A 926 17.23 45.54 43.70
CA PHE A 926 16.94 44.41 42.82
C PHE A 926 18.04 43.37 42.95
N ASN A 927 17.66 42.13 43.25
CA ASN A 927 18.59 41.02 43.31
C ASN A 927 18.52 40.22 42.02
N LEU A 928 19.50 40.41 41.12
CA LEU A 928 19.49 39.81 39.79
C LEU A 928 20.07 38.39 39.80
N PHE A 929 21.01 38.11 40.70
CA PHE A 929 21.71 36.83 40.77
C PHE A 929 21.97 36.40 42.21
N ASP A 930 21.67 35.14 42.51
CA ASP A 930 22.18 34.44 43.69
C ASP A 930 23.07 33.27 43.25
N TRP A 931 24.33 33.27 43.67
CA TRP A 931 25.28 32.18 43.42
C TRP A 931 25.95 31.69 44.70
N THR A 932 26.43 30.45 44.67
CA THR A 932 27.25 29.87 45.77
C THR A 932 28.75 30.10 45.58
N GLY A 933 29.20 30.27 44.33
CA GLY A 933 30.57 30.63 43.96
C GLY A 933 30.61 31.44 42.66
N LEU A 934 31.62 32.29 42.48
CA LEU A 934 31.83 33.10 41.27
C LEU A 934 33.21 32.81 40.70
N VAL A 935 33.26 32.44 39.42
CA VAL A 935 34.46 32.28 38.60
C VAL A 935 34.36 33.21 37.41
N SER A 936 34.81 34.45 37.57
CA SER A 936 34.74 35.44 36.50
C SER A 936 36.05 35.48 35.71
N GLY A 937 35.97 35.30 34.39
CA GLY A 937 37.06 35.63 33.45
C GLY A 937 37.24 37.14 33.30
N ASP A 938 36.21 37.91 33.64
CA ASP A 938 36.27 39.37 33.76
C ASP A 938 36.68 39.81 35.19
N SER A 939 37.52 40.83 35.27
CA SER A 939 37.88 41.45 36.54
C SER A 939 36.76 42.30 37.17
N ASN A 940 35.74 42.70 36.39
CA ASN A 940 34.64 43.54 36.87
C ASN A 940 33.36 43.43 36.01
N MET A 941 32.42 42.55 36.41
CA MET A 941 31.17 42.33 35.67
C MET A 941 30.28 43.58 35.50
N VAL A 942 30.49 44.63 36.32
CA VAL A 942 29.78 45.92 36.18
C VAL A 942 30.06 46.58 34.83
N ASP A 943 31.22 46.33 34.23
CA ASP A 943 31.59 46.92 32.93
C ASP A 943 30.71 46.39 31.78
N ASN A 944 30.08 45.22 31.98
CA ASN A 944 29.19 44.57 31.03
C ASN A 944 27.70 44.77 31.35
N LEU A 945 27.37 45.63 32.31
CA LEU A 945 26.00 45.90 32.73
C LEU A 945 25.38 47.03 31.88
N GLU A 946 24.37 46.67 31.08
CA GLU A 946 23.58 47.60 30.28
C GLU A 946 22.32 48.02 31.05
N LEU A 947 22.31 49.26 31.56
CA LEU A 947 21.24 49.76 32.42
C LEU A 947 20.34 50.78 31.70
N PRO A 948 19.02 50.76 31.97
CA PRO A 948 18.11 51.81 31.51
C PRO A 948 18.50 53.19 32.06
N THR A 949 18.18 54.24 31.30
CA THR A 949 18.38 55.61 31.76
C THR A 949 17.39 55.97 32.86
N LEU A 950 17.89 56.48 33.98
CA LEU A 950 17.06 56.99 35.06
C LEU A 950 16.73 58.47 34.88
N SER A 951 15.48 58.85 35.13
CA SER A 951 15.04 60.25 35.14
C SER A 951 15.14 60.87 36.56
N GLY A 952 14.85 62.17 36.70
CA GLY A 952 14.65 62.78 38.03
C GLY A 952 15.88 62.98 38.93
N GLY A 953 17.10 62.82 38.42
CA GLY A 953 18.33 62.97 39.24
C GLY A 953 18.65 61.72 40.08
N LEU A 954 18.16 60.57 39.63
CA LEU A 954 18.47 59.25 40.17
C LEU A 954 19.70 58.67 39.47
N VAL A 955 20.43 57.82 40.16
CA VAL A 955 21.60 57.08 39.65
C VAL A 955 21.57 55.64 40.14
N TRP A 956 22.04 54.74 39.28
CA TRP A 956 22.26 53.35 39.64
C TRP A 956 23.44 53.22 40.61
N ASN A 957 23.24 52.43 41.65
CA ASN A 957 24.28 51.96 42.54
C ASN A 957 24.50 50.47 42.29
N THR A 958 25.64 50.16 41.67
CA THR A 958 26.06 48.81 41.26
C THR A 958 27.16 48.23 42.16
N SER A 959 27.47 48.88 43.30
CA SER A 959 28.62 48.51 44.14
C SER A 959 28.54 47.10 44.73
N GLN A 960 27.35 46.49 44.73
CA GLN A 960 27.10 45.14 45.25
C GLN A 960 27.00 44.09 44.15
N PHE A 961 27.01 44.47 42.87
CA PHE A 961 26.75 43.57 41.76
C PHE A 961 27.77 42.43 41.68
N ASN A 962 29.07 42.72 41.72
CA ASN A 962 30.12 41.69 41.67
C ASN A 962 30.17 40.76 42.89
N SER A 963 29.58 41.15 44.02
CA SER A 963 29.66 40.39 45.28
C SER A 963 28.40 39.59 45.59
N THR A 964 27.24 40.12 45.24
CA THR A 964 25.94 39.58 45.62
C THR A 964 24.88 39.71 44.54
N GLY A 965 25.22 40.11 43.30
CA GLY A 965 24.27 40.24 42.19
C GLY A 965 23.25 41.38 42.34
N VAL A 966 23.40 42.25 43.35
CA VAL A 966 22.41 43.28 43.69
C VAL A 966 22.75 44.63 43.07
N ILE A 967 21.74 45.29 42.51
CA ILE A 967 21.77 46.69 42.10
C ILE A 967 20.69 47.49 42.85
N SER A 968 20.88 48.79 42.99
CA SER A 968 19.90 49.67 43.65
C SER A 968 19.86 51.05 43.04
N ILE A 969 18.83 51.82 43.36
CA ILE A 969 18.67 53.21 42.90
C ILE A 969 18.96 54.17 44.05
N THR A 970 19.82 55.15 43.78
CA THR A 970 20.19 56.20 44.74
C THR A 970 20.00 57.58 44.14
N GLY A 971 19.94 58.62 44.97
CA GLY A 971 19.95 60.00 44.47
C GLY A 971 21.36 60.43 44.08
N VAL A 972 21.50 61.32 43.09
CA VAL A 972 22.78 61.97 42.82
C VAL A 972 23.30 62.58 44.12
N PRO A 973 24.51 62.22 44.59
CA PRO A 973 25.10 62.87 45.75
C PRO A 973 25.14 64.38 45.47
N GLU A 974 24.63 65.21 46.38
CA GLU A 974 24.63 66.67 46.22
C GLU A 974 25.80 67.37 46.96
N PRO A 975 27.10 67.02 46.80
CA PRO A 975 28.15 67.72 47.52
C PRO A 975 28.27 69.19 47.06
N ALA A 976 27.90 69.51 45.82
CA ALA A 976 28.05 70.85 45.26
C ALA A 976 26.99 71.86 45.75
N ARG A 977 25.74 71.45 46.00
CA ARG A 977 24.67 72.38 46.43
C ARG A 977 24.87 72.87 47.85
N TRP A 978 25.27 71.98 48.76
CA TRP A 978 25.65 72.34 50.12
C TRP A 978 26.92 73.17 50.17
N ALA A 979 27.92 72.86 49.34
CA ALA A 979 29.14 73.67 49.24
C ALA A 979 28.89 75.07 48.65
N LEU A 980 28.01 75.21 47.63
CA LEU A 980 27.57 76.50 47.08
C LEU A 980 26.65 77.28 48.03
N LEU A 981 25.80 76.60 48.80
CA LEU A 981 25.00 77.22 49.85
C LEU A 981 25.88 77.69 51.03
N LEU A 982 26.88 76.89 51.44
CA LEU A 982 27.85 77.26 52.49
C LEU A 982 28.76 78.40 52.03
N THR A 983 29.24 78.39 50.78
CA THR A 983 30.04 79.49 50.23
C THR A 983 29.19 80.73 49.94
N GLY A 984 27.93 80.57 49.54
CA GLY A 984 26.95 81.65 49.40
C GLY A 984 26.55 82.28 50.74
N LEU A 985 26.32 81.46 51.77
CA LEU A 985 26.12 81.92 53.15
C LEU A 985 27.37 82.58 53.72
N LEU A 986 28.57 82.06 53.43
CA LEU A 986 29.84 82.73 53.77
C LEU A 986 29.96 84.10 53.07
N ALA A 987 29.59 84.19 51.80
CA ALA A 987 29.61 85.44 51.04
C ALA A 987 28.59 86.47 51.58
N ILE A 988 27.42 86.02 52.05
CA ILE A 988 26.43 86.87 52.73
C ILE A 988 26.93 87.33 54.11
N CYS A 989 27.59 86.45 54.87
CA CYS A 989 28.24 86.80 56.13
C CYS A 989 29.40 87.79 55.94
N LEU A 990 30.15 87.70 54.83
CA LEU A 990 31.20 88.65 54.47
C LEU A 990 30.65 90.00 53.96
N ARG A 991 29.46 90.04 53.37
CA ARG A 991 28.79 91.29 52.94
C ARG A 991 28.21 92.10 54.10
N ARG A 992 27.96 91.48 55.27
CA ARG A 992 27.45 92.15 56.48
C ARG A 992 28.53 92.83 57.33
N ARG A 993 29.81 92.77 56.90
CA ARG A 993 30.98 93.36 57.59
C ARG A 993 31.61 94.54 56.84
N ARG A 994 30.84 95.24 56.00
CA ARG A 994 31.17 96.57 55.49
C ARG A 994 30.07 97.55 55.82
#